data_AF-A0A7C0YNR7-F1
#
_entry.id   AF-A0A7C0YNR7-F1
#
_cell.length_a   1.000
_cell.length_b   1.000
_cell.length_c   1.000
_cell.angle_alpha   90.00
_cell.angle_beta   90.00
_cell.angle_gamma   90.00
#
_symmetry.space_group_name_H-M   'P 1'
#
loop_
_entity.id
_entity.type
_entity.pdbx_description
1 polymer ?
#
loop_
_entity_poly.entity_id
_entity_poly.type
_entity_poly.pdbx_seq_one_letter_code
_entity_poly.pdbx_strand_id
1 'polypeptide(L)'
;MNNKPFIAELHDIGKLVDRQALNQAGIQLSAHTFHKFDFSQLGISKPSSPSWYAQFTDEVRSLASTKIPKNYLADVLLTRVADELASAISRTWGGSEDFQNRKKRGEFTVEGIYVLWNPNYYQEEKEDGKKWAAFSTPSEVKDMFDFIENCGNYSEVFERFGDNLKLTAEDKSVPFNIVSLYTHLELTGKIYRILKRHSQVIEDNGRLYIEYLNEKVQTINEATGGRINKLTQKGKWIYRLIFCCINFPQSFSRLRDLNILRKRTDLIKAFSEDSNIKDYVLFFTDDFMCLFIPKEGEVRIHELLEPFLKAGFIIDYKEMEAELNLLTSSMERAYEKFHSLPTRRYLKLYEKRAAPDFPSQVSPPLCGSCQMRQGKERIKNQTREYLCNTCYDIRQMGEPAREYAGWEEKGLRAAWMKITLEQEQLLKTIYRLYEKYVDTHPATQNVSSNDKKVLKESFRPLAVQMDFVKDYKFLLMALKKRIYEIKNSKGEFIFTKETFLYPIENYYEFGVFKVYSSKDILSVLDLFCNLLEEYFSQCLEDSPIKLSLSIAHIKYPYQEHWRFLSKPENIINIQSPRSAKLGIDIVQYKLLREKIRREDQKLSHFLHRLADIEVETKSNMTVMFEILKNRRKFPALLELTQNSLSVRQILDFYKLTREVEIS
;
A
#
# COMPACT_ATOMS: atom_id res chain seq x y z
N MET A 1 1.64 41.65 8.27
CA MET A 1 1.34 40.29 8.79
C MET A 1 2.31 39.33 8.12
N ASN A 2 2.92 38.41 8.88
CA ASN A 2 3.87 37.45 8.33
C ASN A 2 3.11 36.54 7.36
N ASN A 3 3.46 36.58 6.06
CA ASN A 3 2.72 35.89 4.99
C ASN A 3 3.01 34.37 4.94
N LYS A 4 3.48 33.80 6.05
CA LYS A 4 3.89 32.39 6.17
C LYS A 4 2.65 31.51 6.31
N PRO A 5 2.60 30.31 5.70
CA PRO A 5 1.47 29.40 5.86
C PRO A 5 1.45 28.74 7.24
N PHE A 6 0.28 28.23 7.63
CA PHE A 6 0.12 27.34 8.78
C PHE A 6 0.36 25.89 8.34
N ILE A 7 1.31 25.20 8.97
CA ILE A 7 1.67 23.80 8.65
C ILE A 7 1.20 22.86 9.76
N ALA A 8 0.14 22.10 9.50
CA ALA A 8 -0.51 21.21 10.48
C ALA A 8 0.37 20.00 10.87
N GLU A 9 1.24 19.55 9.96
CA GLU A 9 2.16 18.43 10.16
C GLU A 9 3.17 18.69 11.27
N LEU A 10 3.37 19.95 11.66
CA LEU A 10 4.26 20.30 12.75
C LEU A 10 3.66 20.07 14.13
N HIS A 11 2.37 19.72 14.28
CA HIS A 11 1.72 19.60 15.61
C HIS A 11 2.39 18.58 16.55
N ASP A 12 3.06 17.57 16.00
CA ASP A 12 3.65 16.46 16.73
C ASP A 12 5.18 16.37 16.58
N ILE A 13 5.84 17.42 16.05
CA ILE A 13 7.30 17.43 15.80
C ILE A 13 8.13 17.12 17.07
N GLY A 14 7.63 17.49 18.26
CA GLY A 14 8.31 17.19 19.52
C GLY A 14 8.37 15.70 19.88
N LYS A 15 7.70 14.81 19.14
CA LYS A 15 7.89 13.36 19.25
C LYS A 15 9.23 12.89 18.69
N LEU A 16 9.93 13.70 17.90
CA LEU A 16 11.29 13.42 17.37
C LEU A 16 12.42 13.79 18.33
N VAL A 17 12.09 14.11 19.59
CA VAL A 17 13.03 14.66 20.56
C VAL A 17 13.43 13.59 21.57
N ASP A 18 14.74 13.39 21.70
CA ASP A 18 15.30 12.56 22.76
C ASP A 18 15.36 13.36 24.06
N ARG A 19 14.30 13.26 24.86
CA ARG A 19 14.20 13.96 26.15
C ARG A 19 15.25 13.50 27.15
N GLN A 20 15.67 12.24 27.09
CA GLN A 20 16.65 11.72 28.05
C GLN A 20 18.01 12.37 27.78
N ALA A 21 18.43 12.40 26.52
CA ALA A 21 19.66 13.08 26.10
C ALA A 21 19.63 14.57 26.45
N LEU A 22 18.50 15.25 26.23
CA LEU A 22 18.39 16.68 26.53
C LEU A 22 18.36 17.01 28.02
N ASN A 23 17.68 16.19 28.83
CA ASN A 23 17.69 16.34 30.28
C ASN A 23 19.13 16.16 30.83
N GLN A 24 19.90 15.21 30.27
CA GLN A 24 21.32 15.04 30.59
C GLN A 24 22.17 16.24 30.15
N ALA A 25 21.78 16.92 29.07
CA ALA A 25 22.39 18.17 28.61
C ALA A 25 21.88 19.43 29.35
N GLY A 26 21.08 19.28 30.40
CA GLY A 26 20.55 20.39 31.21
C GLY A 26 19.33 21.11 30.63
N ILE A 27 18.75 20.61 29.54
CA ILE A 27 17.53 21.17 28.93
C ILE A 27 16.32 20.40 29.42
N GLN A 28 15.43 21.07 30.16
CA GLN A 28 14.26 20.45 30.76
C GLN A 28 13.03 20.54 29.83
N LEU A 29 12.48 19.38 29.46
CA LEU A 29 11.27 19.28 28.65
C LEU A 29 10.14 18.57 29.40
N SER A 30 9.00 19.26 29.55
CA SER A 30 7.83 18.77 30.30
C SER A 30 6.84 17.97 29.45
N ALA A 31 6.82 18.14 28.13
CA ALA A 31 5.88 17.49 27.22
C ALA A 31 6.46 17.36 25.80
N HIS A 32 5.68 16.77 24.87
CA HIS A 32 6.02 16.70 23.44
C HIS A 32 5.56 17.97 22.69
N THR A 33 4.83 18.86 23.38
CA THR A 33 4.48 20.18 22.88
C THR A 33 5.27 21.24 23.64
N PHE A 34 5.71 22.28 22.95
CA PHE A 34 6.66 23.27 23.47
C PHE A 34 6.02 24.58 23.95
N HIS A 35 4.70 24.62 24.08
CA HIS A 35 3.99 25.85 24.43
C HIS A 35 4.34 26.40 25.83
N LYS A 36 4.82 25.54 26.75
CA LYS A 36 5.32 25.86 28.09
C LYS A 36 6.85 25.81 28.20
N PHE A 37 7.56 25.64 27.10
CA PHE A 37 9.02 25.57 27.10
C PHE A 37 9.64 26.93 27.45
N ASP A 38 10.69 26.91 28.27
CA ASP A 38 11.46 28.10 28.61
C ASP A 38 12.62 28.27 27.62
N PHE A 39 12.41 29.18 26.67
CA PHE A 39 13.37 29.47 25.59
C PHE A 39 14.67 30.14 26.06
N SER A 40 14.70 30.64 27.30
CA SER A 40 15.95 31.18 27.87
C SER A 40 17.01 30.08 28.05
N GLN A 41 16.60 28.82 28.23
CA GLN A 41 17.50 27.66 28.30
C GLN A 41 18.33 27.46 27.02
N LEU A 42 17.87 27.98 25.87
CA LEU A 42 18.56 27.89 24.58
C LEU A 42 19.08 29.23 24.06
N GLY A 43 18.84 30.32 24.81
CA GLY A 43 19.23 31.67 24.40
C GLY A 43 18.57 32.12 23.08
N ILE A 44 17.32 31.71 22.83
CA ILE A 44 16.56 32.07 21.63
C ILE A 44 15.23 32.74 21.98
N SER A 45 14.64 33.43 21.01
CA SER A 45 13.25 33.89 21.10
C SER A 45 12.28 32.77 20.77
N LYS A 46 11.10 32.81 21.40
CA LYS A 46 9.98 31.94 21.04
C LYS A 46 9.56 32.14 19.57
N PRO A 47 9.33 31.07 18.79
CA PRO A 47 8.80 31.18 17.43
C PRO A 47 7.47 31.95 17.38
N SER A 48 7.27 32.67 16.28
CA SER A 48 6.12 33.56 16.05
C SER A 48 5.34 33.24 14.77
N SER A 49 5.87 32.35 13.93
CA SER A 49 5.22 31.87 12.71
C SER A 49 3.83 31.26 13.00
N PRO A 50 2.88 31.26 12.06
CA PRO A 50 1.59 30.59 12.23
C PRO A 50 1.75 29.11 12.60
N SER A 51 2.73 28.43 11.98
CA SER A 51 3.07 27.03 12.23
C SER A 51 3.47 26.70 13.67
N TRP A 52 4.02 27.66 14.42
CA TRP A 52 4.28 27.49 15.85
C TRP A 52 3.03 27.07 16.62
N TYR A 53 1.86 27.59 16.24
CA TYR A 53 0.61 27.33 16.95
C TYR A 53 0.04 25.94 16.69
N ALA A 54 0.54 25.19 15.70
CA ALA A 54 0.17 23.78 15.51
C ALA A 54 0.46 22.93 16.77
N GLN A 55 1.42 23.34 17.60
CA GLN A 55 1.77 22.71 18.87
C GLN A 55 0.69 22.83 19.98
N PHE A 56 -0.41 23.56 19.74
CA PHE A 56 -1.43 23.87 20.75
C PHE A 56 -2.72 23.06 20.59
N THR A 57 -2.72 22.01 19.77
CA THR A 57 -3.89 21.15 19.48
C THR A 57 -4.54 20.55 20.72
N ASP A 58 -3.78 20.21 21.76
CA ASP A 58 -4.31 19.68 23.03
C ASP A 58 -4.90 20.76 23.96
N GLU A 59 -4.47 22.01 23.81
CA GLU A 59 -4.87 23.15 24.65
C GLU A 59 -6.08 23.90 24.07
N VAL A 60 -6.32 23.81 22.76
CA VAL A 60 -7.42 24.49 22.05
C VAL A 60 -8.54 23.50 21.74
N ARG A 61 -9.54 23.42 22.63
CA ARG A 61 -10.73 22.56 22.45
C ARG A 61 -11.95 23.28 21.89
N SER A 62 -11.87 24.61 21.81
CA SER A 62 -12.95 25.48 21.37
C SER A 62 -12.41 26.77 20.76
N LEU A 63 -13.17 27.36 19.84
CA LEU A 63 -12.94 28.70 19.29
C LEU A 63 -13.09 29.83 20.33
N ALA A 64 -13.59 29.53 21.53
CA ALA A 64 -13.59 30.47 22.65
C ALA A 64 -12.24 30.51 23.42
N SER A 65 -11.26 29.69 23.03
CA SER A 65 -9.96 29.63 23.72
C SER A 65 -9.20 30.95 23.62
N THR A 66 -8.57 31.35 24.73
CA THR A 66 -7.70 32.53 24.83
C THR A 66 -6.21 32.17 24.83
N LYS A 67 -5.87 30.88 24.64
CA LYS A 67 -4.49 30.37 24.74
C LYS A 67 -3.60 30.78 23.56
N ILE A 68 -4.20 31.12 22.42
CA ILE A 68 -3.50 31.52 21.19
C ILE A 68 -4.22 32.69 20.52
N PRO A 69 -3.57 33.43 19.60
CA PRO A 69 -4.19 34.50 18.84
C PRO A 69 -5.43 34.05 18.05
N LYS A 70 -6.46 34.91 17.99
CA LYS A 70 -7.75 34.58 17.36
C LYS A 70 -7.63 34.12 15.91
N ASN A 71 -6.70 34.70 15.16
CA ASN A 71 -6.48 34.40 13.74
C ASN A 71 -5.96 32.97 13.49
N TYR A 72 -5.48 32.25 14.51
CA TYR A 72 -5.01 30.86 14.37
C TYR A 72 -5.93 29.84 15.07
N LEU A 73 -6.98 30.28 15.77
CA LEU A 73 -7.88 29.38 16.50
C LEU A 73 -8.56 28.37 15.58
N ALA A 74 -9.04 28.81 14.42
CA ALA A 74 -9.68 27.93 13.46
C ALA A 74 -8.71 26.87 12.92
N ASP A 75 -7.49 27.29 12.56
CA ASP A 75 -6.47 26.37 12.05
C ASP A 75 -6.08 25.30 13.08
N VAL A 76 -5.83 25.70 14.33
CA VAL A 76 -5.50 24.76 15.41
C VAL A 76 -6.67 23.83 15.73
N LEU A 77 -7.91 24.33 15.74
CA LEU A 77 -9.09 23.50 15.95
C LEU A 77 -9.27 22.47 14.82
N LEU A 78 -9.09 22.90 13.56
CA LEU A 78 -9.15 22.01 12.40
C LEU A 78 -8.02 20.98 12.40
N THR A 79 -6.79 21.35 12.78
CA THR A 79 -5.69 20.41 12.95
C THR A 79 -6.03 19.37 14.02
N ARG A 80 -6.66 19.79 15.13
CA ARG A 80 -7.09 18.85 16.16
C ARG A 80 -8.19 17.91 15.69
N VAL A 81 -9.18 18.40 14.94
CA VAL A 81 -10.20 17.55 14.30
C VAL A 81 -9.54 16.55 13.35
N ALA A 82 -8.55 17.00 12.57
CA ALA A 82 -7.82 16.16 11.63
C ALA A 82 -6.98 15.08 12.33
N ASP A 83 -6.27 15.43 13.40
CA ASP A 83 -5.51 14.51 14.25
C ASP A 83 -6.42 13.43 14.87
N GLU A 84 -7.55 13.84 15.46
CA GLU A 84 -8.52 12.89 16.02
C GLU A 84 -9.11 11.97 14.95
N LEU A 85 -9.40 12.50 13.74
CA LEU A 85 -9.92 11.69 12.65
C LEU A 85 -8.88 10.73 12.10
N ALA A 86 -7.65 11.21 11.84
CA ALA A 86 -6.54 10.38 11.41
C ALA A 86 -6.36 9.22 12.40
N SER A 87 -6.42 9.51 13.70
CA SER A 87 -6.38 8.51 14.76
C SER A 87 -7.59 7.56 14.72
N ALA A 88 -8.80 8.07 14.53
CA ALA A 88 -10.03 7.26 14.53
C ALA A 88 -10.08 6.26 13.36
N ILE A 89 -9.62 6.65 12.17
CA ILE A 89 -9.67 5.82 10.97
C ILE A 89 -8.49 4.85 10.85
N SER A 90 -7.42 5.04 11.65
CA SER A 90 -6.14 4.34 11.46
C SER A 90 -5.51 3.71 12.70
N ARG A 91 -6.02 3.96 13.92
CA ARG A 91 -5.44 3.40 15.15
C ARG A 91 -6.32 2.32 15.76
N THR A 92 -5.66 1.38 16.43
CA THR A 92 -6.28 0.52 17.44
C THR A 92 -6.76 1.36 18.61
N TRP A 93 -7.87 0.95 19.23
CA TRP A 93 -8.37 1.56 20.46
C TRP A 93 -8.70 0.51 21.55
N GLY A 94 -8.79 0.93 22.81
CA GLY A 94 -9.41 0.09 23.85
C GLY A 94 -8.44 -0.72 24.70
N GLY A 95 -8.98 -1.76 25.33
CA GLY A 95 -8.51 -2.26 26.62
C GLY A 95 -9.30 -1.62 27.78
N SER A 96 -9.35 -2.34 28.89
CA SER A 96 -9.98 -1.94 30.15
C SER A 96 -9.43 -0.62 30.67
N GLU A 97 -10.16 0.02 31.59
CA GLU A 97 -9.67 1.23 32.26
C GLU A 97 -8.34 0.97 32.97
N ASP A 98 -8.17 -0.22 33.55
CA ASP A 98 -6.90 -0.68 34.11
C ASP A 98 -5.79 -0.71 33.05
N PHE A 99 -6.01 -1.36 31.91
CA PHE A 99 -5.04 -1.39 30.81
C PHE A 99 -4.66 0.03 30.35
N GLN A 100 -5.63 0.94 30.22
CA GLN A 100 -5.37 2.33 29.83
C GLN A 100 -4.58 3.09 30.91
N ASN A 101 -4.82 2.83 32.19
CA ASN A 101 -4.07 3.44 33.29
C ASN A 101 -2.63 2.90 33.35
N ARG A 102 -2.44 1.60 33.15
CA ARG A 102 -1.11 0.96 33.01
C ARG A 102 -0.32 1.52 31.83
N LYS A 103 -0.98 1.69 30.67
CA LYS A 103 -0.42 2.37 29.49
C LYS A 103 0.02 3.81 29.79
N LYS A 104 -0.81 4.60 30.47
CA LYS A 104 -0.46 5.99 30.87
C LYS A 104 0.73 6.06 31.83
N ARG A 105 0.94 5.03 32.65
CA ARG A 105 2.12 4.88 33.52
C ARG A 105 3.39 4.48 32.75
N GLY A 106 3.27 4.18 31.46
CA GLY A 106 4.38 3.84 30.59
C GLY A 106 4.76 2.37 30.58
N GLU A 107 3.98 1.48 31.23
CA GLU A 107 4.30 0.04 31.37
C GLU A 107 4.47 -0.71 30.03
N PHE A 108 3.90 -0.18 28.94
CA PHE A 108 3.95 -0.77 27.61
C PHE A 108 4.82 0.02 26.62
N THR A 109 5.55 1.05 27.10
CA THR A 109 6.33 1.92 26.21
C THR A 109 7.58 1.20 25.72
N VAL A 110 7.77 1.18 24.41
CA VAL A 110 8.98 0.66 23.77
C VAL A 110 9.60 1.70 22.85
N GLU A 111 10.88 1.52 22.55
CA GLU A 111 11.58 2.34 21.57
C GLU A 111 11.29 1.81 20.16
N GLY A 112 11.08 2.73 19.21
CA GLY A 112 10.95 2.40 17.79
C GLY A 112 9.57 1.95 17.33
N ILE A 113 9.42 1.95 16.00
CA ILE A 113 8.26 1.43 15.29
C ILE A 113 8.33 -0.11 15.21
N TYR A 114 7.19 -0.77 15.34
CA TYR A 114 7.02 -2.18 15.04
C TYR A 114 6.33 -2.37 13.69
N VAL A 115 7.10 -2.70 12.65
CA VAL A 115 6.55 -2.95 11.32
C VAL A 115 6.01 -4.38 11.26
N LEU A 116 4.70 -4.55 11.18
CA LEU A 116 4.03 -5.86 11.32
C LEU A 116 4.55 -6.93 10.34
N TRP A 117 4.89 -6.53 9.12
CA TRP A 117 5.41 -7.44 8.08
C TRP A 117 6.94 -7.58 8.10
N ASN A 118 7.65 -6.71 8.82
CA ASN A 118 9.10 -6.79 9.03
C ASN A 118 9.50 -6.36 10.46
N PRO A 119 9.31 -7.23 11.47
CA PRO A 119 9.53 -6.89 12.88
C PRO A 119 10.94 -6.42 13.26
N ASN A 120 11.96 -6.79 12.47
CA ASN A 120 13.36 -6.42 12.73
C ASN A 120 13.74 -5.06 12.15
N TYR A 121 12.90 -4.48 11.28
CA TYR A 121 13.17 -3.24 10.54
C TYR A 121 13.80 -2.14 11.41
N TYR A 122 13.22 -1.85 12.58
CA TYR A 122 13.74 -0.79 13.45
C TYR A 122 15.15 -1.09 13.98
N GLN A 123 15.42 -2.35 14.33
CA GLN A 123 16.73 -2.73 14.87
C GLN A 123 17.80 -2.71 13.78
N GLU A 124 17.48 -3.22 12.59
CA GLU A 124 18.38 -3.19 11.42
C GLU A 124 18.75 -1.74 11.05
N GLU A 125 17.76 -0.85 10.97
CA GLU A 125 18.00 0.56 10.68
C GLU A 125 18.84 1.26 11.78
N LYS A 126 18.65 0.87 13.04
CA LYS A 126 19.43 1.37 14.17
C LYS A 126 20.88 0.88 14.13
N GLU A 127 21.10 -0.38 13.77
CA GLU A 127 22.43 -0.97 13.56
C GLU A 127 23.18 -0.29 12.40
N ASP A 128 22.44 0.14 11.36
CA ASP A 128 22.94 0.96 10.25
C ASP A 128 23.22 2.43 10.64
N GLY A 129 23.08 2.79 11.92
CA GLY A 129 23.38 4.12 12.45
C GLY A 129 22.27 5.15 12.25
N LYS A 130 21.08 4.74 11.78
CA LYS A 130 19.92 5.63 11.73
C LYS A 130 19.30 5.74 13.12
N LYS A 131 18.65 6.88 13.38
CA LYS A 131 18.09 7.21 14.69
C LYS A 131 16.68 7.78 14.54
N TRP A 132 15.79 7.35 15.44
CA TRP A 132 14.41 7.86 15.48
C TRP A 132 14.36 9.34 15.90
N ALA A 133 15.25 9.76 16.81
CA ALA A 133 15.32 11.13 17.27
C ALA A 133 16.08 12.00 16.27
N ALA A 134 15.43 13.07 15.82
CA ALA A 134 16.06 14.13 15.04
C ALA A 134 16.77 15.16 15.95
N PHE A 135 16.31 15.28 17.20
CA PHE A 135 16.79 16.29 18.14
C PHE A 135 17.21 15.65 19.46
N SER A 136 18.52 15.53 19.68
CA SER A 136 19.12 14.94 20.87
C SER A 136 20.03 15.92 21.62
N THR A 137 20.40 17.04 20.99
CA THR A 137 21.29 18.06 21.56
C THR A 137 20.61 19.44 21.62
N PRO A 138 21.07 20.35 22.50
CA PRO A 138 20.53 21.72 22.55
C PRO A 138 20.60 22.47 21.20
N SER A 139 21.66 22.24 20.41
CA SER A 139 21.80 22.84 19.08
C SER A 139 20.78 22.32 18.08
N GLU A 140 20.50 21.02 18.08
CA GLU A 140 19.48 20.42 17.19
C GLU A 140 18.06 20.89 17.59
N VAL A 141 17.79 21.09 18.88
CA VAL A 141 16.51 21.66 19.34
C VAL A 141 16.36 23.13 18.92
N LYS A 142 17.45 23.91 18.94
CA LYS A 142 17.45 25.27 18.40
C LYS A 142 17.12 25.26 16.90
N ASP A 143 17.76 24.38 16.14
CA ASP A 143 17.50 24.17 14.72
C ASP A 143 16.04 23.74 14.44
N MET A 144 15.44 22.92 15.29
CA MET A 144 14.00 22.60 15.23
C MET A 144 13.13 23.85 15.34
N PHE A 145 13.40 24.74 16.31
CA PHE A 145 12.62 25.97 16.48
C PHE A 145 12.83 26.94 15.33
N ASP A 146 14.06 27.06 14.83
CA ASP A 146 14.38 27.84 13.62
C ASP A 146 13.67 27.29 12.39
N PHE A 147 13.54 25.96 12.28
CA PHE A 147 12.75 25.31 11.23
C PHE A 147 11.25 25.63 11.37
N ILE A 148 10.66 25.53 12.56
CA ILE A 148 9.24 25.88 12.79
C ILE A 148 8.97 27.34 12.42
N GLU A 149 9.90 28.24 12.74
CA GLU A 149 9.79 29.66 12.38
C GLU A 149 9.81 29.83 10.85
N ASN A 150 10.68 29.11 10.14
CA ASN A 150 10.99 29.40 8.72
C ASN A 150 10.38 28.45 7.69
N CYS A 151 9.77 27.33 8.11
CA CYS A 151 9.15 26.34 7.23
C CYS A 151 8.10 26.99 6.31
N GLY A 152 8.33 26.90 5.00
CA GLY A 152 7.50 27.53 3.98
C GLY A 152 6.44 26.61 3.40
N ASN A 153 6.66 25.30 3.46
CA ASN A 153 5.74 24.30 2.92
C ASN A 153 5.75 23.00 3.74
N TYR A 154 4.62 22.29 3.75
CA TYR A 154 4.51 21.04 4.49
C TYR A 154 5.44 19.93 3.95
N SER A 155 5.82 19.95 2.66
CA SER A 155 6.73 18.94 2.11
C SER A 155 8.12 18.99 2.74
N GLU A 156 8.58 20.18 3.15
CA GLU A 156 9.87 20.38 3.80
C GLU A 156 9.98 19.58 5.10
N VAL A 157 8.86 19.34 5.80
CA VAL A 157 8.82 18.50 7.02
C VAL A 157 9.22 17.06 6.69
N PHE A 158 8.66 16.50 5.61
CA PHE A 158 8.92 15.13 5.19
C PHE A 158 10.27 14.98 4.48
N GLU A 159 10.70 15.98 3.72
CA GLU A 159 12.02 16.01 3.09
C GLU A 159 13.15 16.04 4.14
N ARG A 160 12.97 16.83 5.21
CA ARG A 160 14.01 17.00 6.24
C ARG A 160 14.01 15.88 7.28
N PHE A 161 12.84 15.42 7.73
CA PHE A 161 12.72 14.49 8.86
C PHE A 161 12.15 13.13 8.48
N GLY A 162 11.97 12.84 7.18
CA GLY A 162 11.27 11.66 6.70
C GLY A 162 11.79 10.34 7.28
N ASP A 163 13.10 10.18 7.39
CA ASP A 163 13.70 8.95 7.91
C ASP A 163 13.49 8.81 9.43
N ASN A 164 13.65 9.89 10.19
CA ASN A 164 13.35 9.92 11.63
C ASN A 164 11.86 9.62 11.90
N LEU A 165 10.97 10.20 11.09
CA LEU A 165 9.52 10.05 11.18
C LEU A 165 9.07 8.60 10.89
N LYS A 166 9.73 7.90 9.96
CA LYS A 166 9.46 6.48 9.67
C LYS A 166 9.87 5.56 10.81
N LEU A 167 10.95 5.89 11.52
CA LEU A 167 11.46 5.12 12.66
C LEU A 167 10.73 5.42 13.97
N THR A 168 9.98 6.52 14.03
CA THR A 168 9.23 6.93 15.22
C THR A 168 7.81 6.40 15.15
N ALA A 169 7.41 5.59 16.15
CA ALA A 169 6.01 5.23 16.32
C ALA A 169 5.17 6.45 16.72
N GLU A 170 3.99 6.58 16.13
CA GLU A 170 3.03 7.60 16.53
C GLU A 170 2.66 7.46 18.02
N ASP A 171 2.31 6.24 18.45
CA ASP A 171 2.09 5.85 19.84
C ASP A 171 3.14 4.81 20.22
N LYS A 172 4.00 5.14 21.18
CA LYS A 172 5.12 4.27 21.58
C LYS A 172 4.69 3.05 22.42
N SER A 173 3.40 2.93 22.74
CA SER A 173 2.90 1.87 23.61
C SER A 173 2.57 0.62 22.81
N VAL A 174 2.98 -0.56 23.28
CA VAL A 174 2.54 -1.84 22.71
C VAL A 174 1.05 -2.10 23.04
N PRO A 175 0.24 -2.62 22.10
CA PRO A 175 0.54 -2.99 20.71
C PRO A 175 0.19 -1.89 19.68
N PHE A 176 0.19 -0.62 20.07
CA PHE A 176 -0.19 0.53 19.24
C PHE A 176 0.96 1.09 18.39
N ASN A 177 2.21 0.73 18.70
CA ASN A 177 3.44 1.20 18.06
C ASN A 177 3.68 0.61 16.66
N ILE A 178 2.63 0.46 15.87
CA ILE A 178 2.65 -0.15 14.52
C ILE A 178 2.37 0.86 13.40
N VAL A 179 2.12 2.12 13.75
CA VAL A 179 1.89 3.21 12.81
C VAL A 179 3.04 4.20 12.89
N SER A 180 3.70 4.47 11.76
CA SER A 180 4.76 5.48 11.71
C SER A 180 4.21 6.89 11.96
N LEU A 181 5.00 7.72 12.63
CA LEU A 181 4.68 9.13 12.81
C LEU A 181 4.61 9.82 11.44
N TYR A 182 5.43 9.40 10.46
CA TYR A 182 5.34 9.85 9.08
C TYR A 182 3.90 9.75 8.54
N THR A 183 3.32 8.56 8.58
CA THR A 183 1.99 8.31 7.99
C THR A 183 0.89 8.99 8.78
N HIS A 184 1.03 9.09 10.10
CA HIS A 184 0.09 9.86 10.91
C HIS A 184 0.09 11.34 10.52
N LEU A 185 1.26 11.97 10.41
CA LEU A 185 1.37 13.39 10.01
C LEU A 185 0.85 13.61 8.59
N GLU A 186 1.13 12.70 7.66
CA GLU A 186 0.62 12.77 6.28
C GLU A 186 -0.91 12.75 6.25
N LEU A 187 -1.54 11.83 7.00
CA LEU A 187 -3.00 11.74 7.12
C LEU A 187 -3.59 13.00 7.74
N THR A 188 -3.04 13.45 8.87
CA THR A 188 -3.51 14.66 9.58
C THR A 188 -3.41 15.88 8.67
N GLY A 189 -2.30 16.06 7.95
CA GLY A 189 -2.10 17.16 7.02
C GLY A 189 -3.12 17.19 5.87
N LYS A 190 -3.33 16.04 5.21
CA LYS A 190 -4.33 15.91 4.13
C LYS A 190 -5.74 16.20 4.63
N ILE A 191 -6.14 15.59 5.74
CA ILE A 191 -7.47 15.81 6.35
C ILE A 191 -7.63 17.27 6.74
N TYR A 192 -6.64 17.89 7.37
CA TYR A 192 -6.68 19.31 7.74
C TYR A 192 -6.93 20.21 6.52
N ARG A 193 -6.19 20.00 5.42
CA ARG A 193 -6.35 20.80 4.20
C ARG A 193 -7.73 20.62 3.58
N ILE A 194 -8.29 19.41 3.62
CA ILE A 194 -9.67 19.15 3.17
C ILE A 194 -10.68 19.90 4.03
N LEU A 195 -10.60 19.75 5.36
CA LEU A 195 -11.51 20.42 6.28
C LEU A 195 -11.44 21.94 6.11
N LYS A 196 -10.23 22.50 5.99
CA LYS A 196 -10.00 23.93 5.76
C LYS A 196 -10.56 24.41 4.43
N ARG A 197 -10.43 23.61 3.36
CA ARG A 197 -10.94 23.96 2.03
C ARG A 197 -12.46 24.04 1.98
N HIS A 198 -13.15 23.15 2.67
CA HIS A 198 -14.62 23.04 2.62
C HIS A 198 -15.32 23.73 3.80
N SER A 199 -14.59 24.46 4.63
CA SER A 199 -15.18 25.20 5.73
C SER A 199 -14.78 26.66 5.70
N GLN A 200 -15.61 27.49 6.30
CA GLN A 200 -15.36 28.92 6.42
C GLN A 200 -15.44 29.36 7.87
N VAL A 201 -14.57 30.30 8.23
CA VAL A 201 -14.59 30.94 9.55
C VAL A 201 -15.59 32.09 9.48
N ILE A 202 -16.58 32.07 10.36
CA ILE A 202 -17.59 33.12 10.45
C ILE A 202 -17.68 33.65 11.88
N GLU A 203 -18.06 34.91 12.00
CA GLU A 203 -18.38 35.54 13.28
C GLU A 203 -19.88 35.84 13.32
N ASP A 204 -20.56 35.35 14.35
CA ASP A 204 -22.00 35.51 14.55
C ASP A 204 -22.23 35.89 16.01
N ASN A 205 -22.89 37.03 16.25
CA ASN A 205 -23.13 37.61 17.58
C ASN A 205 -21.86 37.71 18.46
N GLY A 206 -20.73 38.12 17.87
CA GLY A 206 -19.44 38.28 18.57
C GLY A 206 -18.76 36.95 18.94
N ARG A 207 -19.24 35.82 18.40
CA ARG A 207 -18.68 34.49 18.60
C ARG A 207 -18.16 33.93 17.29
N LEU A 208 -16.99 33.32 17.36
CA LEU A 208 -16.36 32.66 16.22
C LEU A 208 -16.94 31.25 16.03
N TYR A 209 -17.20 30.88 14.78
CA TYR A 209 -17.63 29.55 14.34
C TYR A 209 -16.82 29.11 13.13
N ILE A 210 -16.73 27.80 12.94
CA ILE A 210 -16.39 27.21 11.65
C ILE A 210 -17.66 26.61 11.07
N GLU A 211 -17.97 26.93 9.82
CA GLU A 211 -19.17 26.48 9.13
C GLU A 211 -18.83 25.56 7.96
N TYR A 212 -19.53 24.43 7.87
CA TYR A 212 -19.49 23.48 6.75
C TYR A 212 -20.92 23.07 6.42
N LEU A 213 -21.35 23.24 5.16
CA LEU A 213 -22.72 22.93 4.70
C LEU A 213 -23.83 23.49 5.62
N ASN A 214 -23.69 24.76 6.02
CA ASN A 214 -24.59 25.48 6.95
C ASN A 214 -24.61 24.94 8.40
N GLU A 215 -23.74 24.00 8.75
CA GLU A 215 -23.57 23.51 10.12
C GLU A 215 -22.41 24.25 10.81
N LYS A 216 -22.76 25.09 11.79
CA LYS A 216 -21.80 25.86 12.59
C LYS A 216 -21.29 25.06 13.78
N VAL A 217 -19.98 25.08 14.00
CA VAL A 217 -19.32 24.43 15.15
C VAL A 217 -18.40 25.40 15.91
N GLN A 218 -18.35 25.26 17.23
CA GLN A 218 -17.36 25.96 18.08
C GLN A 218 -16.39 25.02 18.79
N THR A 219 -16.71 23.73 18.82
CA THR A 219 -15.95 22.71 19.54
C THR A 219 -15.70 21.48 18.68
N ILE A 220 -14.67 20.72 19.04
CA ILE A 220 -14.29 19.48 18.33
C ILE A 220 -15.47 18.49 18.31
N ASN A 221 -16.11 18.27 19.46
CA ASN A 221 -17.20 17.30 19.60
C ASN A 221 -18.43 17.67 18.77
N GLU A 222 -18.72 18.96 18.56
CA GLU A 222 -19.80 19.38 17.67
C GLU A 222 -19.51 19.01 16.22
N ALA A 223 -18.25 19.13 15.78
CA ALA A 223 -17.84 18.71 14.45
C ALA A 223 -17.88 17.19 14.32
N THR A 224 -17.20 16.48 15.23
CA THR A 224 -16.86 15.08 15.04
C THR A 224 -17.90 14.09 15.56
N GLY A 225 -18.64 14.46 16.61
CA GLY A 225 -19.50 13.55 17.37
C GLY A 225 -18.71 12.60 18.27
N GLY A 226 -19.39 11.65 18.89
CA GLY A 226 -18.77 10.62 19.72
C GLY A 226 -18.42 9.35 18.95
N ARG A 227 -17.76 8.41 19.62
CA ARG A 227 -17.54 7.05 19.08
C ARG A 227 -18.86 6.29 18.93
N ILE A 228 -18.82 5.17 18.22
CA ILE A 228 -19.98 4.31 17.93
C ILE A 228 -20.82 3.93 19.17
N ASN A 229 -20.19 3.75 20.34
CA ASN A 229 -20.85 3.41 21.59
C ASN A 229 -21.44 4.61 22.34
N LYS A 230 -21.14 5.84 21.92
CA LYS A 230 -21.68 7.08 22.52
C LYS A 230 -22.91 7.53 21.73
N LEU A 231 -24.03 6.88 22.01
CA LEU A 231 -25.26 6.98 21.20
C LEU A 231 -25.86 8.39 21.11
N THR A 232 -25.61 9.24 22.12
CA THR A 232 -26.17 10.60 22.22
C THR A 232 -25.22 11.69 21.72
N GLN A 233 -23.96 11.37 21.48
CA GLN A 233 -22.96 12.35 21.03
C GLN A 233 -22.97 12.45 19.50
N LYS A 234 -23.90 13.24 18.95
CA LYS A 234 -24.06 13.45 17.52
C LYS A 234 -23.07 14.49 17.00
N GLY A 235 -22.34 14.16 15.94
CA GLY A 235 -21.53 15.10 15.17
C GLY A 235 -22.35 15.78 14.08
N LYS A 236 -22.01 17.03 13.76
CA LYS A 236 -22.65 17.80 12.70
C LYS A 236 -22.01 17.56 11.34
N TRP A 237 -20.70 17.31 11.31
CA TRP A 237 -19.98 17.19 10.04
C TRP A 237 -20.00 15.76 9.53
N ILE A 238 -20.43 15.61 8.29
CA ILE A 238 -20.52 14.35 7.56
C ILE A 238 -19.53 14.37 6.41
N TYR A 239 -18.72 13.33 6.32
CA TYR A 239 -17.69 13.13 5.29
C TYR A 239 -17.74 11.68 4.81
N ARG A 240 -16.88 11.37 3.83
CA ARG A 240 -16.81 10.06 3.20
C ARG A 240 -15.40 9.51 3.14
N LEU A 241 -15.29 8.22 3.42
CA LEU A 241 -14.12 7.40 3.15
C LEU A 241 -14.47 6.43 2.01
N ILE A 242 -13.67 6.40 0.95
CA ILE A 242 -14.00 5.65 -0.27
C ILE A 242 -12.78 4.82 -0.73
N PHE A 243 -13.00 3.54 -1.00
CA PHE A 243 -12.03 2.63 -1.60
C PHE A 243 -12.42 2.39 -3.06
N CYS A 244 -11.56 2.74 -4.01
CA CYS A 244 -11.83 2.67 -5.45
C CYS A 244 -10.90 1.66 -6.13
N CYS A 245 -11.45 0.62 -6.76
CA CYS A 245 -10.72 -0.33 -7.62
C CYS A 245 -10.94 0.03 -9.09
N ILE A 246 -9.86 0.32 -9.83
CA ILE A 246 -9.89 0.81 -11.21
C ILE A 246 -9.62 -0.34 -12.19
N ASN A 247 -10.70 -0.84 -12.78
CA ASN A 247 -10.74 -1.98 -13.69
C ASN A 247 -10.88 -1.54 -15.14
N PHE A 248 -10.54 -2.43 -16.08
CA PHE A 248 -10.68 -2.17 -17.51
C PHE A 248 -11.11 -3.43 -18.29
N PRO A 249 -11.99 -3.31 -19.31
CA PRO A 249 -12.50 -4.42 -20.11
C PRO A 249 -11.59 -4.85 -21.28
N GLN A 250 -10.58 -4.06 -21.64
CA GLN A 250 -9.76 -4.22 -22.84
C GLN A 250 -8.97 -5.54 -22.82
N SER A 251 -9.02 -6.25 -23.95
CA SER A 251 -8.15 -7.39 -24.24
C SER A 251 -6.85 -6.94 -24.91
N PHE A 252 -5.75 -7.67 -24.64
CA PHE A 252 -4.43 -7.39 -25.22
C PHE A 252 -4.25 -8.17 -26.52
N SER A 253 -4.88 -7.71 -27.60
CA SER A 253 -4.74 -8.32 -28.92
C SER A 253 -3.45 -7.89 -29.63
N ARG A 254 -2.93 -6.69 -29.31
CA ARG A 254 -1.69 -6.12 -29.82
C ARG A 254 -0.84 -5.56 -28.68
N LEU A 255 0.48 -5.44 -28.88
CA LEU A 255 1.38 -4.82 -27.89
C LEU A 255 0.90 -3.43 -27.49
N ARG A 256 0.42 -2.61 -28.45
CA ARG A 256 -0.13 -1.28 -28.18
C ARG A 256 -1.34 -1.24 -27.24
N ASP A 257 -2.03 -2.36 -27.02
CA ASP A 257 -3.11 -2.43 -26.02
C ASP A 257 -2.57 -2.33 -24.59
N LEU A 258 -1.28 -2.63 -24.34
CA LEU A 258 -0.62 -2.44 -23.05
C LEU A 258 -0.65 -0.97 -22.58
N ASN A 259 -0.85 -0.02 -23.48
CA ASN A 259 -1.01 1.39 -23.13
C ASN A 259 -2.22 1.65 -22.21
N ILE A 260 -3.17 0.72 -22.05
CA ILE A 260 -4.24 0.88 -21.06
C ILE A 260 -3.69 0.94 -19.62
N LEU A 261 -2.64 0.16 -19.33
CA LEU A 261 -1.97 0.15 -18.03
C LEU A 261 -1.29 1.50 -17.80
N ARG A 262 -0.55 2.00 -18.81
CA ARG A 262 0.02 3.35 -18.80
C ARG A 262 -1.05 4.41 -18.56
N LYS A 263 -2.15 4.36 -19.32
CA LYS A 263 -3.24 5.32 -19.23
C LYS A 263 -3.87 5.34 -17.84
N ARG A 264 -3.99 4.17 -17.19
CA ARG A 264 -4.49 4.06 -15.82
C ARG A 264 -3.54 4.74 -14.83
N THR A 265 -2.25 4.38 -14.87
CA THR A 265 -1.22 4.98 -14.00
C THR A 265 -1.12 6.49 -14.20
N ASP A 266 -1.13 6.97 -15.45
CA ASP A 266 -1.08 8.41 -15.77
C ASP A 266 -2.29 9.15 -15.17
N LEU A 267 -3.49 8.57 -15.23
CA LEU A 267 -4.69 9.18 -14.65
C LEU A 267 -4.67 9.18 -13.12
N ILE A 268 -4.25 8.09 -12.48
CA ILE A 268 -4.10 8.04 -11.01
C ILE A 268 -3.08 9.07 -10.55
N LYS A 269 -1.94 9.16 -11.25
CA LYS A 269 -0.89 10.14 -10.96
C LYS A 269 -1.40 11.58 -11.13
N ALA A 270 -2.02 11.88 -12.27
CA ALA A 270 -2.62 13.21 -12.50
C ALA A 270 -3.65 13.56 -11.41
N PHE A 271 -4.51 12.61 -11.02
CA PHE A 271 -5.47 12.80 -9.94
C PHE A 271 -4.80 13.06 -8.58
N SER A 272 -3.67 12.39 -8.32
CA SER A 272 -2.95 12.47 -7.03
C SER A 272 -2.00 13.66 -6.94
N GLU A 273 -1.68 14.31 -8.05
CA GLU A 273 -0.78 15.47 -8.13
C GLU A 273 -1.53 16.79 -8.37
N ASP A 274 -2.78 16.74 -8.84
CA ASP A 274 -3.61 17.93 -9.08
C ASP A 274 -3.82 18.73 -7.79
N SER A 275 -3.43 20.01 -7.80
CA SER A 275 -3.50 20.89 -6.63
C SER A 275 -4.89 21.01 -6.00
N ASN A 276 -5.95 20.84 -6.80
CA ASN A 276 -7.34 20.96 -6.36
C ASN A 276 -7.87 19.68 -5.71
N ILE A 277 -7.27 18.51 -5.95
CA ILE A 277 -7.83 17.23 -5.48
C ILE A 277 -6.80 16.29 -4.85
N LYS A 278 -5.49 16.57 -4.92
CA LYS A 278 -4.41 15.73 -4.37
C LYS A 278 -4.62 15.32 -2.92
N ASP A 279 -5.16 16.23 -2.10
CA ASP A 279 -5.36 15.98 -0.67
C ASP A 279 -6.49 14.98 -0.43
N TYR A 280 -7.45 14.85 -1.35
CA TYR A 280 -8.49 13.82 -1.28
C TYR A 280 -7.91 12.41 -1.33
N VAL A 281 -6.74 12.21 -1.95
CA VAL A 281 -6.10 10.90 -2.05
C VAL A 281 -5.28 10.63 -0.79
N LEU A 282 -5.76 9.73 0.06
CA LEU A 282 -5.01 9.27 1.22
C LEU A 282 -3.82 8.42 0.78
N PHE A 283 -4.05 7.42 -0.10
CA PHE A 283 -3.00 6.63 -0.76
C PHE A 283 -3.53 5.96 -2.03
N PHE A 284 -2.61 5.43 -2.86
CA PHE A 284 -2.94 4.75 -4.11
C PHE A 284 -1.87 3.73 -4.54
N THR A 285 -2.30 2.75 -5.33
CA THR A 285 -1.48 1.86 -6.19
C THR A 285 -1.79 2.16 -7.66
N ASP A 286 -1.22 1.38 -8.60
CA ASP A 286 -1.50 1.54 -10.02
C ASP A 286 -2.93 1.14 -10.45
N ASP A 287 -3.74 0.60 -9.53
CA ASP A 287 -5.10 0.14 -9.78
C ASP A 287 -6.09 0.42 -8.63
N PHE A 288 -5.66 1.06 -7.56
CA PHE A 288 -6.47 1.34 -6.37
C PHE A 288 -6.26 2.76 -5.85
N MET A 289 -7.32 3.42 -5.38
CA MET A 289 -7.25 4.69 -4.67
C MET A 289 -8.09 4.67 -3.39
N CYS A 290 -7.54 5.18 -2.29
CA CYS A 290 -8.29 5.48 -1.07
C CYS A 290 -8.52 6.99 -0.96
N LEU A 291 -9.79 7.39 -0.88
CA LEU A 291 -10.19 8.80 -0.86
C LEU A 291 -10.85 9.20 0.46
N PHE A 292 -10.56 10.40 0.94
CA PHE A 292 -11.33 11.09 1.96
C PHE A 292 -11.91 12.38 1.36
N ILE A 293 -13.23 12.46 1.27
CA ILE A 293 -13.91 13.58 0.59
C ILE A 293 -15.13 14.07 1.38
N PRO A 294 -15.58 15.32 1.14
CA PRO A 294 -16.83 15.84 1.71
C PRO A 294 -18.06 15.00 1.35
N LYS A 295 -19.19 15.31 1.99
CA LYS A 295 -20.50 14.70 1.73
C LYS A 295 -20.86 14.79 0.24
N GLU A 296 -21.64 13.85 -0.28
CA GLU A 296 -22.02 13.79 -1.71
C GLU A 296 -22.68 15.08 -2.26
N GLY A 297 -23.34 15.86 -1.39
CA GLY A 297 -23.93 17.16 -1.79
C GLY A 297 -22.92 18.30 -1.99
N GLU A 298 -21.70 18.16 -1.48
CA GLU A 298 -20.62 19.16 -1.60
C GLU A 298 -19.64 18.80 -2.73
N VAL A 299 -19.20 17.55 -2.78
CA VAL A 299 -18.33 17.03 -3.84
C VAL A 299 -18.98 15.79 -4.42
N ARG A 300 -19.25 15.74 -5.72
CA ARG A 300 -19.84 14.53 -6.32
C ARG A 300 -18.75 13.56 -6.73
N ILE A 301 -18.80 12.32 -6.23
CA ILE A 301 -17.79 11.31 -6.57
C ILE A 301 -17.75 11.05 -8.08
N HIS A 302 -18.90 11.10 -8.76
CA HIS A 302 -18.98 10.89 -10.21
C HIS A 302 -18.16 11.92 -11.00
N GLU A 303 -18.11 13.18 -10.56
CA GLU A 303 -17.30 14.22 -11.22
C GLU A 303 -15.80 13.96 -11.07
N LEU A 304 -15.38 13.55 -9.87
CA LEU A 304 -13.99 13.19 -9.61
C LEU A 304 -13.54 11.99 -10.48
N LEU A 305 -14.43 11.01 -10.67
CA LEU A 305 -14.12 9.80 -11.43
C LEU A 305 -14.32 9.96 -12.95
N GLU A 306 -14.94 11.05 -13.40
CA GLU A 306 -15.27 11.29 -14.81
C GLU A 306 -14.08 11.10 -15.78
N PRO A 307 -12.85 11.57 -15.49
CA PRO A 307 -11.70 11.35 -16.37
C PRO A 307 -11.39 9.87 -16.63
N PHE A 308 -11.58 9.02 -15.62
CA PHE A 308 -11.40 7.57 -15.74
C PHE A 308 -12.51 6.94 -16.58
N LEU A 309 -13.77 7.34 -16.35
CA LEU A 309 -14.92 6.82 -17.10
C LEU A 309 -14.84 7.19 -18.58
N LYS A 310 -14.44 8.44 -18.89
CA LYS A 310 -14.19 8.90 -20.26
C LYS A 310 -13.08 8.10 -20.95
N ALA A 311 -12.04 7.72 -20.21
CA ALA A 311 -10.97 6.85 -20.68
C ALA A 311 -11.37 5.36 -20.78
N GLY A 312 -12.60 4.99 -20.41
CA GLY A 312 -13.14 3.65 -20.57
C GLY A 312 -12.85 2.69 -19.42
N PHE A 313 -12.44 3.20 -18.26
CA PHE A 313 -12.28 2.42 -17.03
C PHE A 313 -13.63 2.19 -16.34
N ILE A 314 -13.71 1.10 -15.60
CA ILE A 314 -14.82 0.76 -14.71
C ILE A 314 -14.27 0.84 -13.29
N ILE A 315 -14.98 1.52 -12.41
CA ILE A 315 -14.54 1.73 -11.03
C ILE A 315 -15.56 1.08 -10.11
N ASP A 316 -15.15 -0.01 -9.47
CA ASP A 316 -15.88 -0.60 -8.36
C ASP A 316 -15.43 0.11 -7.08
N TYR A 317 -16.36 0.66 -6.31
CA TYR A 317 -15.98 1.39 -5.10
C TYR A 317 -16.91 1.15 -3.92
N LYS A 318 -16.30 1.20 -2.74
CA LYS A 318 -16.93 1.05 -1.45
C LYS A 318 -16.86 2.36 -0.70
N GLU A 319 -18.00 2.90 -0.30
CA GLU A 319 -18.16 4.26 0.22
C GLU A 319 -18.85 4.22 1.59
N MET A 320 -18.16 4.71 2.63
CA MET A 320 -18.76 4.96 3.94
C MET A 320 -18.99 6.46 4.10
N GLU A 321 -20.25 6.88 4.22
CA GLU A 321 -20.65 8.26 4.51
C GLU A 321 -21.17 8.36 5.95
N ALA A 322 -20.48 9.10 6.80
CA ALA A 322 -20.79 9.13 8.24
C ALA A 322 -20.35 10.43 8.93
N GLU A 323 -20.81 10.61 10.17
CA GLU A 323 -20.18 11.54 11.11
C GLU A 323 -18.70 11.22 11.27
N LEU A 324 -17.82 12.22 11.44
CA LEU A 324 -16.37 12.03 11.40
C LEU A 324 -15.86 10.92 12.35
N ASN A 325 -16.30 10.90 13.61
CA ASN A 325 -15.85 9.89 14.59
C ASN A 325 -16.49 8.50 14.40
N LEU A 326 -17.34 8.32 13.38
CA LEU A 326 -17.87 7.04 12.95
C LEU A 326 -17.16 6.50 11.70
N LEU A 327 -16.40 7.33 10.97
CA LEU A 327 -15.62 6.91 9.82
C LEU A 327 -14.51 5.95 10.26
N THR A 328 -14.26 4.93 9.43
CA THR A 328 -13.34 3.86 9.75
C THR A 328 -13.02 3.02 8.52
N SER A 329 -11.77 2.57 8.42
CA SER A 329 -11.32 1.65 7.36
C SER A 329 -11.89 0.24 7.48
N SER A 330 -12.44 -0.13 8.64
CA SER A 330 -13.19 -1.38 8.85
C SER A 330 -14.69 -1.17 8.59
N MET A 331 -15.04 -0.81 7.36
CA MET A 331 -16.35 -0.26 7.02
C MET A 331 -17.52 -1.20 7.35
N GLU A 332 -17.44 -2.48 6.95
CA GLU A 332 -18.47 -3.52 7.12
C GLU A 332 -18.73 -3.77 8.60
N ARG A 333 -17.68 -4.12 9.34
CA ARG A 333 -17.75 -4.40 10.78
C ARG A 333 -18.32 -3.22 11.56
N ALA A 334 -17.96 -2.00 11.19
CA ALA A 334 -18.49 -0.81 11.83
C ALA A 334 -19.95 -0.55 11.46
N TYR A 335 -20.33 -0.77 10.21
CA TYR A 335 -21.72 -0.68 9.75
C TYR A 335 -22.63 -1.67 10.49
N GLU A 336 -22.24 -2.93 10.59
CA GLU A 336 -22.97 -3.98 11.31
C GLU A 336 -23.13 -3.62 12.79
N LYS A 337 -22.04 -3.22 13.45
CA LYS A 337 -22.07 -2.78 14.85
C LYS A 337 -22.91 -1.54 15.06
N PHE A 338 -22.96 -0.62 14.10
CA PHE A 338 -23.72 0.62 14.21
C PHE A 338 -25.22 0.33 14.14
N HIS A 339 -25.65 -0.53 13.21
CA HIS A 339 -27.06 -0.85 12.98
C HIS A 339 -27.65 -1.83 14.00
N SER A 340 -26.82 -2.47 14.82
CA SER A 340 -27.31 -3.24 15.98
C SER A 340 -27.64 -2.36 17.20
N LEU A 341 -27.32 -1.06 17.15
CA LEU A 341 -27.54 -0.13 18.26
C LEU A 341 -28.79 0.74 18.02
N PRO A 342 -29.56 1.09 19.07
CA PRO A 342 -30.73 1.96 18.96
C PRO A 342 -30.31 3.43 18.86
N THR A 343 -29.75 3.83 17.72
CA THR A 343 -29.22 5.19 17.48
C THR A 343 -29.89 5.89 16.29
N ARG A 344 -29.95 7.23 16.35
CA ARG A 344 -30.39 8.11 15.24
C ARG A 344 -29.24 8.87 14.57
N ARG A 345 -28.01 8.47 14.88
CA ARG A 345 -26.79 9.04 14.30
C ARG A 345 -26.66 8.69 12.81
N TYR A 346 -25.76 9.35 12.10
CA TYR A 346 -25.63 9.19 10.65
C TYR A 346 -24.43 8.33 10.26
N LEU A 347 -24.70 7.16 9.67
CA LEU A 347 -23.71 6.30 9.02
C LEU A 347 -24.39 5.49 7.91
N LYS A 348 -23.82 5.51 6.71
CA LYS A 348 -24.23 4.71 5.56
C LYS A 348 -23.03 4.03 4.94
N LEU A 349 -23.27 2.85 4.37
CA LEU A 349 -22.30 2.09 3.61
C LEU A 349 -22.90 1.75 2.25
N TYR A 350 -22.13 1.99 1.19
CA TYR A 350 -22.51 1.72 -0.17
C TYR A 350 -21.44 0.90 -0.88
N GLU A 351 -21.87 -0.02 -1.72
CA GLU A 351 -21.06 -0.66 -2.75
C GLU A 351 -21.65 -0.26 -4.09
N LYS A 352 -20.85 0.39 -4.92
CA LYS A 352 -21.29 1.00 -6.17
C LYS A 352 -20.30 0.68 -7.27
N ARG A 353 -20.79 0.75 -8.51
CA ARG A 353 -19.98 0.67 -9.73
C ARG A 353 -20.20 1.94 -10.52
N ALA A 354 -19.13 2.71 -10.75
CA ALA A 354 -19.09 3.75 -11.76
C ALA A 354 -18.57 3.13 -13.05
N ALA A 355 -19.36 3.22 -14.12
CA ALA A 355 -18.98 2.70 -15.43
C ALA A 355 -19.14 3.80 -16.47
N PRO A 356 -18.45 3.69 -17.63
CA PRO A 356 -18.67 4.61 -18.72
C PRO A 356 -20.11 4.52 -19.22
N ASP A 357 -20.62 5.61 -19.80
CA ASP A 357 -21.94 5.61 -20.43
C ASP A 357 -22.02 4.53 -21.50
N PHE A 358 -22.87 3.53 -21.27
CA PHE A 358 -23.16 2.49 -22.25
C PHE A 358 -24.24 3.00 -23.21
N PRO A 359 -24.08 2.74 -24.52
CA PRO A 359 -25.14 3.07 -25.46
C PRO A 359 -26.41 2.30 -25.10
N SER A 360 -27.57 2.95 -25.20
CA SER A 360 -28.88 2.34 -24.92
C SER A 360 -29.20 1.16 -25.85
N GLN A 361 -28.53 1.08 -27.00
CA GLN A 361 -28.64 -0.02 -27.95
C GLN A 361 -27.25 -0.51 -28.38
N VAL A 362 -27.08 -1.83 -28.38
CA VAL A 362 -25.87 -2.48 -28.89
C VAL A 362 -25.94 -2.53 -30.41
N SER A 363 -25.06 -1.79 -31.09
CA SER A 363 -24.97 -1.78 -32.56
C SER A 363 -23.63 -2.37 -33.01
N PRO A 364 -23.62 -3.55 -33.65
CA PRO A 364 -22.42 -4.10 -34.29
C PRO A 364 -21.91 -3.21 -35.43
N PRO A 365 -20.61 -3.31 -35.80
CA PRO A 365 -19.60 -4.16 -35.17
C PRO A 365 -19.16 -3.59 -33.82
N LEU A 366 -18.89 -4.48 -32.84
CA LEU A 366 -18.34 -4.08 -31.55
C LEU A 366 -16.84 -3.80 -31.65
N CYS A 367 -16.34 -2.97 -30.73
CA CYS A 367 -14.91 -2.73 -30.57
C CYS A 367 -14.19 -4.04 -30.25
N GLY A 368 -13.23 -4.43 -31.11
CA GLY A 368 -12.44 -5.64 -30.98
C GLY A 368 -11.65 -5.74 -29.66
N SER A 369 -11.23 -4.60 -29.09
CA SER A 369 -10.45 -4.57 -27.85
C SER A 369 -11.32 -4.65 -26.60
N CYS A 370 -12.26 -3.73 -26.40
CA CYS A 370 -13.07 -3.67 -25.16
C CYS A 370 -14.40 -4.43 -25.23
N GLN A 371 -14.93 -4.72 -26.41
CA GLN A 371 -16.24 -5.37 -26.61
C GLN A 371 -17.44 -4.63 -25.97
N MET A 372 -17.27 -3.37 -25.53
CA MET A 372 -18.32 -2.61 -24.81
C MET A 372 -18.96 -1.49 -25.62
N ARG A 373 -18.33 -1.02 -26.70
CA ARG A 373 -18.79 0.12 -27.51
C ARG A 373 -18.77 -0.25 -28.98
N GLN A 374 -19.55 0.47 -29.79
CA GLN A 374 -19.51 0.33 -31.25
C GLN A 374 -18.09 0.62 -31.77
N GLY A 375 -17.57 -0.30 -32.57
CA GLY A 375 -16.30 -0.18 -33.24
C GLY A 375 -16.45 0.58 -34.56
N LYS A 376 -15.54 1.51 -34.82
CA LYS A 376 -15.40 2.14 -36.14
C LYS A 376 -14.31 1.40 -36.90
N GLU A 377 -14.50 1.24 -38.21
CA GLU A 377 -13.46 0.65 -39.05
C GLU A 377 -12.18 1.50 -38.99
N ARG A 378 -11.06 0.84 -38.70
CA ARG A 378 -9.71 1.39 -38.67
C ARG A 378 -8.84 0.48 -39.52
N ILE A 379 -8.17 1.05 -40.52
CA ILE A 379 -7.27 0.31 -41.40
C ILE A 379 -5.84 0.62 -40.98
N LYS A 380 -5.08 -0.42 -40.66
CA LYS A 380 -3.65 -0.29 -40.35
C LYS A 380 -2.87 -1.50 -40.83
N ASN A 381 -1.78 -1.26 -41.56
CA ASN A 381 -0.93 -2.31 -42.15
C ASN A 381 -1.76 -3.36 -42.92
N GLN A 382 -2.70 -2.91 -43.74
CA GLN A 382 -3.62 -3.74 -44.52
C GLN A 382 -4.56 -4.66 -43.70
N THR A 383 -4.54 -4.58 -42.38
CA THR A 383 -5.50 -5.26 -41.50
C THR A 383 -6.66 -4.32 -41.19
N ARG A 384 -7.89 -4.77 -41.43
CA ARG A 384 -9.11 -4.09 -41.00
C ARG A 384 -9.43 -4.47 -39.57
N GLU A 385 -9.61 -3.48 -38.71
CA GLU A 385 -10.03 -3.67 -37.32
C GLU A 385 -11.19 -2.74 -36.97
N TYR A 386 -12.04 -3.15 -36.05
CA TYR A 386 -13.11 -2.31 -35.53
C TYR A 386 -12.76 -1.88 -34.12
N LEU A 387 -12.46 -0.60 -33.91
CA LEU A 387 -12.12 -0.05 -32.59
C LEU A 387 -12.98 1.16 -32.28
N CYS A 388 -13.46 1.26 -31.04
CA CYS A 388 -14.05 2.50 -30.56
C CYS A 388 -12.96 3.58 -30.43
N ASN A 389 -13.36 4.85 -30.42
CA ASN A 389 -12.43 5.98 -30.33
C ASN A 389 -11.50 5.84 -29.11
N THR A 390 -12.04 5.55 -27.93
CA THR A 390 -11.25 5.38 -26.70
C THR A 390 -10.14 4.33 -26.82
N CYS A 391 -10.44 3.13 -27.33
CA CYS A 391 -9.43 2.09 -27.51
C CYS A 391 -8.43 2.44 -28.61
N TYR A 392 -8.88 3.13 -29.65
CA TYR A 392 -8.00 3.63 -30.70
C TYR A 392 -7.02 4.67 -30.15
N ASP A 393 -7.49 5.62 -29.36
CA ASP A 393 -6.68 6.69 -28.74
C ASP A 393 -5.62 6.11 -27.80
N ILE A 394 -5.98 5.10 -27.00
CA ILE A 394 -5.02 4.36 -26.16
C ILE A 394 -3.92 3.72 -27.02
N ARG A 395 -4.25 3.14 -28.18
CA ARG A 395 -3.24 2.59 -29.10
C ARG A 395 -2.38 3.67 -29.78
N GLN A 396 -2.83 4.92 -29.82
CA GLN A 396 -2.05 6.04 -30.34
C GLN A 396 -1.04 6.60 -29.32
N MET A 397 -1.10 6.20 -28.05
CA MET A 397 -0.15 6.65 -27.02
C MET A 397 1.29 6.16 -27.23
N GLY A 398 1.52 5.24 -28.18
CA GLY A 398 2.86 4.76 -28.54
C GLY A 398 2.90 3.25 -28.79
N GLU A 399 4.12 2.73 -28.89
CA GLU A 399 4.42 1.31 -29.03
C GLU A 399 5.12 0.79 -27.76
N PRO A 400 4.37 0.45 -26.71
CA PRO A 400 4.95 -0.23 -25.55
C PRO A 400 5.55 -1.56 -25.99
N ALA A 401 6.69 -1.93 -25.42
CA ALA A 401 7.47 -3.11 -25.80
C ALA A 401 7.92 -3.15 -27.28
N ARG A 402 8.27 -2.01 -27.90
CA ARG A 402 8.76 -1.99 -29.28
C ARG A 402 9.98 -2.90 -29.47
N GLU A 403 10.88 -2.91 -28.49
CA GLU A 403 12.09 -3.73 -28.46
C GLU A 403 11.76 -5.22 -28.44
N TYR A 404 10.72 -5.62 -27.69
CA TYR A 404 10.23 -7.00 -27.66
C TYR A 404 9.78 -7.46 -29.06
N ALA A 405 9.13 -6.58 -29.84
CA ALA A 405 8.70 -6.92 -31.19
C ALA A 405 9.87 -7.22 -32.14
N GLY A 406 11.06 -6.65 -31.86
CA GLY A 406 12.29 -6.89 -32.61
C GLY A 406 13.06 -8.15 -32.18
N TRP A 407 12.59 -8.89 -31.19
CA TRP A 407 13.17 -10.18 -30.83
C TRP A 407 12.76 -11.20 -31.91
N GLU A 408 13.67 -11.55 -32.83
CA GLU A 408 13.39 -12.46 -33.96
C GLU A 408 14.20 -13.76 -33.93
N GLU A 409 15.00 -13.97 -32.88
CA GLU A 409 15.86 -15.15 -32.72
C GLU A 409 15.05 -16.46 -32.76
N LYS A 410 15.46 -17.39 -33.62
CA LYS A 410 14.77 -18.68 -33.82
C LYS A 410 14.77 -19.47 -32.51
N GLY A 411 13.59 -19.88 -32.05
CA GLY A 411 13.45 -20.66 -30.82
C GLY A 411 13.45 -19.81 -29.53
N LEU A 412 13.59 -18.48 -29.65
CA LEU A 412 13.59 -17.59 -28.49
C LEU A 412 12.27 -17.61 -27.74
N ARG A 413 12.38 -17.86 -26.43
CA ARG A 413 11.29 -17.72 -25.48
C ARG A 413 11.41 -16.38 -24.76
N ALA A 414 10.25 -15.85 -24.38
CA ALA A 414 10.14 -14.70 -23.52
C ALA A 414 9.28 -15.02 -22.31
N ALA A 415 9.66 -14.46 -21.16
CA ALA A 415 8.89 -14.52 -19.95
C ALA A 415 8.24 -13.16 -19.71
N TRP A 416 6.92 -13.15 -19.66
CA TRP A 416 6.13 -12.01 -19.23
C TRP A 416 5.96 -12.11 -17.72
N MET A 417 6.34 -11.06 -17.01
CA MET A 417 6.36 -10.97 -15.55
C MET A 417 5.34 -9.96 -15.07
N LYS A 418 4.56 -10.33 -14.05
CA LYS A 418 3.72 -9.39 -13.29
C LYS A 418 3.89 -9.61 -11.78
N ILE A 419 4.11 -8.54 -11.04
CA ILE A 419 3.97 -8.49 -9.58
C ILE A 419 2.64 -7.81 -9.29
N THR A 420 1.82 -8.40 -8.44
CA THR A 420 0.49 -7.88 -8.08
C THR A 420 0.39 -7.75 -6.58
N LEU A 421 -0.13 -6.61 -6.12
CA LEU A 421 -0.59 -6.42 -4.74
C LEU A 421 -2.11 -6.63 -4.68
N GLU A 422 -2.57 -7.69 -4.05
CA GLU A 422 -4.00 -7.98 -3.92
C GLU A 422 -4.60 -7.30 -2.68
N GLN A 423 -5.51 -6.34 -2.89
CA GLN A 423 -6.03 -5.48 -1.81
C GLN A 423 -6.81 -6.25 -0.74
N GLU A 424 -7.65 -7.22 -1.11
CA GLU A 424 -8.41 -8.00 -0.14
C GLU A 424 -7.49 -8.90 0.70
N GLN A 425 -6.51 -9.55 0.07
CA GLN A 425 -5.51 -10.32 0.80
C GLN A 425 -4.64 -9.43 1.68
N LEU A 426 -4.26 -8.23 1.23
CA LEU A 426 -3.51 -7.26 2.04
C LEU A 426 -4.22 -6.96 3.36
N LEU A 427 -5.52 -6.70 3.32
CA LEU A 427 -6.33 -6.48 4.52
C LEU A 427 -6.28 -7.70 5.44
N LYS A 428 -6.51 -8.90 4.91
CA LYS A 428 -6.49 -10.16 5.68
C LYS A 428 -5.13 -10.39 6.33
N THR A 429 -4.05 -10.20 5.58
CA THR A 429 -2.67 -10.35 6.07
C THR A 429 -2.38 -9.36 7.19
N ILE A 430 -2.74 -8.08 7.04
CA ILE A 430 -2.53 -7.06 8.09
C ILE A 430 -3.30 -7.41 9.38
N TYR A 431 -4.57 -7.85 9.28
CA TYR A 431 -5.32 -8.32 10.46
C TYR A 431 -4.62 -9.51 11.12
N ARG A 432 -4.25 -10.54 10.35
CA ARG A 432 -3.57 -11.74 10.86
C ARG A 432 -2.26 -11.40 11.58
N LEU A 433 -1.43 -10.54 10.99
CA LEU A 433 -0.16 -10.11 11.58
C LEU A 433 -0.37 -9.31 12.86
N TYR A 434 -1.36 -8.43 12.89
CA TYR A 434 -1.71 -7.67 14.08
C TYR A 434 -2.23 -8.57 15.21
N GLU A 435 -3.10 -9.54 14.90
CA GLU A 435 -3.59 -10.49 15.89
C GLU A 435 -2.45 -11.32 16.50
N LYS A 436 -1.54 -11.83 15.65
CA LYS A 436 -0.32 -12.51 16.08
C LYS A 436 0.49 -11.60 17.01
N TYR A 437 0.71 -10.35 16.63
CA TYR A 437 1.46 -9.38 17.43
C TYR A 437 0.84 -9.17 18.83
N VAL A 438 -0.48 -8.95 18.90
CA VAL A 438 -1.21 -8.81 20.18
C VAL A 438 -1.05 -10.06 21.06
N ASP A 439 -1.03 -11.25 20.45
CA ASP A 439 -0.95 -12.51 21.20
C ASP A 439 0.46 -12.83 21.67
N THR A 440 1.47 -12.60 20.84
CA THR A 440 2.82 -13.13 21.05
C THR A 440 3.84 -12.13 21.57
N HIS A 441 3.58 -10.82 21.50
CA HIS A 441 4.58 -9.84 21.92
C HIS A 441 4.87 -9.92 23.44
N PRO A 442 6.15 -9.88 23.88
CA PRO A 442 6.49 -10.01 25.30
C PRO A 442 5.75 -9.03 26.21
N ALA A 443 5.62 -7.76 25.79
CA ALA A 443 4.91 -6.75 26.57
C ALA A 443 3.39 -6.99 26.69
N THR A 444 2.78 -7.84 25.85
CA THR A 444 1.35 -8.16 25.93
C THR A 444 1.05 -9.47 26.68
N GLN A 445 2.05 -10.17 27.21
CA GLN A 445 1.85 -11.42 27.94
C GLN A 445 0.95 -11.26 29.16
N ASN A 446 1.08 -10.15 29.89
CA ASN A 446 0.30 -9.82 31.09
C ASN A 446 -0.98 -9.00 30.80
N VAL A 447 -1.41 -8.96 29.53
CA VAL A 447 -2.67 -8.32 29.12
C VAL A 447 -3.77 -9.37 29.16
N SER A 448 -4.91 -9.04 29.77
CA SER A 448 -6.03 -9.97 29.91
C SER A 448 -6.55 -10.44 28.55
N SER A 449 -7.08 -11.67 28.47
CA SER A 449 -7.66 -12.20 27.23
C SER A 449 -8.80 -11.33 26.70
N ASN A 450 -9.58 -10.71 27.59
CA ASN A 450 -10.63 -9.78 27.21
C ASN A 450 -10.07 -8.50 26.58
N ASP A 451 -9.00 -7.93 27.15
CA ASP A 451 -8.35 -6.75 26.58
C ASP A 451 -7.70 -7.07 25.23
N LYS A 452 -7.06 -8.24 25.08
CA LYS A 452 -6.55 -8.71 23.78
C LYS A 452 -7.66 -8.79 22.73
N LYS A 453 -8.82 -9.36 23.09
CA LYS A 453 -9.98 -9.41 22.19
C LYS A 453 -10.45 -8.01 21.78
N VAL A 454 -10.59 -7.09 22.73
CA VAL A 454 -10.98 -5.69 22.45
C VAL A 454 -9.98 -5.01 21.52
N LEU A 455 -8.67 -5.21 21.73
CA LEU A 455 -7.61 -4.65 20.87
C LEU A 455 -7.70 -5.18 19.43
N LYS A 456 -8.02 -6.45 19.22
CA LYS A 456 -8.19 -7.04 17.87
C LYS A 456 -9.46 -6.51 17.18
N GLU A 457 -10.56 -6.42 17.90
CA GLU A 457 -11.83 -5.91 17.37
C GLU A 457 -11.80 -4.39 17.04
N SER A 458 -10.96 -3.64 17.73
CA SER A 458 -10.82 -2.20 17.55
C SER A 458 -9.78 -1.79 16.52
N PHE A 459 -8.97 -2.72 16.03
CA PHE A 459 -7.91 -2.42 15.07
C PHE A 459 -8.47 -1.80 13.79
N ARG A 460 -7.82 -0.74 13.29
CA ARG A 460 -8.20 0.00 12.07
C ARG A 460 -7.00 0.06 11.13
N PRO A 461 -6.98 -0.72 10.04
CA PRO A 461 -5.74 -0.98 9.31
C PRO A 461 -5.27 0.14 8.34
N LEU A 462 -5.91 1.31 8.29
CA LEU A 462 -5.67 2.28 7.20
C LEU A 462 -4.22 2.79 7.13
N ALA A 463 -3.67 3.31 8.24
CA ALA A 463 -2.30 3.81 8.25
C ALA A 463 -1.30 2.68 8.03
N VAL A 464 -1.58 1.50 8.59
CA VAL A 464 -0.77 0.30 8.41
C VAL A 464 -0.74 -0.13 6.94
N GLN A 465 -1.86 -0.03 6.20
CA GLN A 465 -1.90 -0.26 4.76
C GLN A 465 -1.07 0.79 3.99
N MET A 466 -1.14 2.06 4.40
CA MET A 466 -0.35 3.12 3.76
C MET A 466 1.15 2.86 3.89
N ASP A 467 1.61 2.47 5.08
CA ASP A 467 2.99 2.08 5.33
C ASP A 467 3.35 0.83 4.49
N PHE A 468 2.48 -0.18 4.42
CA PHE A 468 2.69 -1.37 3.59
C PHE A 468 2.84 -1.04 2.10
N VAL A 469 1.97 -0.17 1.57
CA VAL A 469 2.00 0.25 0.15
C VAL A 469 3.28 1.04 -0.15
N LYS A 470 3.81 1.81 0.79
CA LYS A 470 5.11 2.50 0.64
C LYS A 470 6.25 1.48 0.53
N ASP A 471 6.29 0.49 1.41
CA ASP A 471 7.29 -0.58 1.37
C ASP A 471 7.16 -1.43 0.10
N TYR A 472 5.94 -1.64 -0.38
CA TYR A 472 5.69 -2.34 -1.64
C TYR A 472 6.31 -1.58 -2.82
N LYS A 473 6.15 -0.25 -2.86
CA LYS A 473 6.79 0.60 -3.87
C LYS A 473 8.32 0.53 -3.77
N PHE A 474 8.88 0.48 -2.55
CA PHE A 474 10.33 0.29 -2.36
C PHE A 474 10.80 -1.08 -2.89
N LEU A 475 10.06 -2.16 -2.65
CA LEU A 475 10.35 -3.48 -3.21
C LEU A 475 10.39 -3.43 -4.75
N LEU A 476 9.41 -2.79 -5.40
CA LEU A 476 9.39 -2.66 -6.86
C LEU A 476 10.59 -1.85 -7.39
N MET A 477 10.98 -0.77 -6.70
CA MET A 477 12.15 0.03 -7.06
C MET A 477 13.45 -0.76 -6.86
N ALA A 478 13.55 -1.53 -5.78
CA ALA A 478 14.69 -2.41 -5.51
C ALA A 478 14.81 -3.50 -6.57
N LEU A 479 13.69 -4.12 -6.99
CA LEU A 479 13.67 -5.08 -8.10
C LEU A 479 14.19 -4.46 -9.39
N LYS A 480 13.65 -3.28 -9.76
CA LYS A 480 14.06 -2.54 -10.97
C LYS A 480 15.56 -2.27 -10.98
N LYS A 481 16.16 -1.96 -9.83
CA LYS A 481 17.60 -1.70 -9.71
C LYS A 481 18.40 -3.00 -9.76
N ARG A 482 18.10 -3.95 -8.88
CA ARG A 482 18.91 -5.15 -8.64
C ARG A 482 18.81 -6.18 -9.76
N ILE A 483 17.77 -6.14 -10.60
CA ILE A 483 17.64 -7.08 -11.73
C ILE A 483 18.82 -6.99 -12.70
N TYR A 484 19.36 -5.79 -12.93
CA TYR A 484 20.52 -5.55 -13.81
C TYR A 484 21.87 -5.79 -13.12
N GLU A 485 21.87 -6.05 -11.81
CA GLU A 485 23.07 -6.33 -11.03
C GLU A 485 23.37 -7.84 -10.94
N ILE A 486 22.41 -8.69 -11.38
CA ILE A 486 22.55 -10.15 -11.34
C ILE A 486 23.63 -10.60 -12.32
N LYS A 487 24.62 -11.33 -11.81
CA LYS A 487 25.72 -11.91 -12.59
C LYS A 487 25.66 -13.42 -12.66
N ASN A 488 26.11 -13.98 -13.79
CA ASN A 488 26.29 -15.41 -13.96
C ASN A 488 27.61 -15.89 -13.31
N SER A 489 27.89 -17.20 -13.39
CA SER A 489 29.11 -17.80 -12.83
C SER A 489 30.41 -17.33 -13.48
N LYS A 490 30.34 -16.64 -14.62
CA LYS A 490 31.49 -16.03 -15.32
C LYS A 490 31.64 -14.53 -14.98
N GLY A 491 30.78 -13.98 -14.12
CA GLY A 491 30.79 -12.57 -13.74
C GLY A 491 30.08 -11.63 -14.73
N GLU A 492 29.43 -12.16 -15.77
CA GLU A 492 28.70 -11.38 -16.77
C GLU A 492 27.26 -11.13 -16.30
N PHE A 493 26.69 -9.98 -16.63
CA PHE A 493 25.30 -9.67 -16.28
C PHE A 493 24.32 -10.57 -17.02
N ILE A 494 23.36 -11.16 -16.29
CA ILE A 494 22.30 -12.00 -16.87
C ILE A 494 21.30 -11.12 -17.63
N PHE A 495 20.97 -9.95 -17.07
CA PHE A 495 20.01 -9.02 -17.65
C PHE A 495 20.67 -7.68 -18.00
N THR A 496 20.36 -7.18 -19.18
CA THR A 496 20.67 -5.83 -19.65
C THR A 496 19.37 -5.12 -20.01
N LYS A 497 19.44 -3.82 -20.31
CA LYS A 497 18.27 -3.07 -20.81
C LYS A 497 17.72 -3.59 -22.14
N GLU A 498 18.45 -4.46 -22.83
CA GLU A 498 18.01 -5.10 -24.09
C GLU A 498 17.35 -6.46 -23.86
N THR A 499 17.72 -7.16 -22.77
CA THR A 499 17.24 -8.52 -22.47
C THR A 499 16.16 -8.54 -21.39
N PHE A 500 16.05 -7.50 -20.56
CA PHE A 500 14.96 -7.27 -19.62
C PHE A 500 14.36 -5.89 -19.86
N LEU A 501 13.06 -5.86 -20.12
CA LEU A 501 12.30 -4.66 -20.45
C LEU A 501 11.27 -4.38 -19.38
N TYR A 502 11.08 -3.10 -19.06
CA TYR A 502 9.85 -2.57 -18.46
C TYR A 502 9.05 -1.89 -19.58
N PRO A 503 8.07 -2.57 -20.20
CA PRO A 503 7.40 -2.08 -21.41
C PRO A 503 6.63 -0.77 -21.25
N ILE A 504 6.28 -0.43 -20.03
CA ILE A 504 5.45 0.72 -19.68
C ILE A 504 6.28 1.62 -18.77
N GLU A 505 6.43 2.86 -19.20
CA GLU A 505 7.15 3.88 -18.43
C GLU A 505 6.51 4.05 -17.04
N ASN A 506 7.35 4.07 -16.00
CA ASN A 506 6.94 4.23 -14.60
C ASN A 506 6.00 3.13 -14.04
N TYR A 507 5.80 2.02 -14.74
CA TYR A 507 5.00 0.88 -14.27
C TYR A 507 5.90 -0.34 -14.02
N TYR A 508 6.36 -0.50 -12.78
CA TYR A 508 7.37 -1.50 -12.40
C TYR A 508 6.78 -2.84 -11.95
N GLU A 509 5.46 -2.95 -11.88
CA GLU A 509 4.76 -4.21 -11.66
C GLU A 509 4.88 -5.18 -12.84
N PHE A 510 5.23 -4.69 -14.04
CA PHE A 510 5.20 -5.49 -15.26
C PHE A 510 6.50 -5.40 -16.05
N GLY A 511 7.09 -6.56 -16.30
CA GLY A 511 8.34 -6.69 -17.05
C GLY A 511 8.29 -7.82 -18.06
N VAL A 512 9.19 -7.80 -19.04
CA VAL A 512 9.33 -8.86 -20.03
C VAL A 512 10.82 -9.12 -20.27
N PHE A 513 11.24 -10.38 -20.24
CA PHE A 513 12.65 -10.72 -20.45
C PHE A 513 12.84 -11.91 -21.39
N LYS A 514 13.99 -11.92 -22.07
CA LYS A 514 14.44 -13.04 -22.90
C LYS A 514 14.81 -14.21 -22.00
N VAL A 515 14.39 -15.41 -22.39
CA VAL A 515 14.74 -16.64 -21.67
C VAL A 515 15.64 -17.47 -22.57
N TYR A 516 16.94 -17.32 -22.36
CA TYR A 516 17.98 -18.11 -23.00
C TYR A 516 18.22 -19.41 -22.29
N SER A 517 18.14 -19.35 -20.97
CA SER A 517 18.30 -20.49 -20.11
C SER A 517 17.28 -20.48 -18.99
N SER A 518 17.06 -21.64 -18.41
CA SER A 518 16.29 -21.71 -17.18
C SER A 518 16.99 -21.05 -16.00
N LYS A 519 18.27 -20.63 -16.10
CA LYS A 519 18.90 -19.81 -15.04
C LYS A 519 18.25 -18.44 -14.96
N ASP A 520 17.84 -17.87 -16.10
CA ASP A 520 17.23 -16.54 -16.18
C ASP A 520 15.93 -16.51 -15.37
N ILE A 521 15.11 -17.56 -15.50
CA ILE A 521 13.89 -17.74 -14.71
C ILE A 521 14.21 -17.81 -13.22
N LEU A 522 15.15 -18.68 -12.84
CA LEU A 522 15.53 -18.87 -11.45
C LEU A 522 16.13 -17.61 -10.84
N SER A 523 16.90 -16.82 -11.58
CA SER A 523 17.46 -15.55 -11.13
C SER A 523 16.39 -14.51 -10.81
N VAL A 524 15.32 -14.44 -11.61
CA VAL A 524 14.17 -13.56 -11.32
C VAL A 524 13.42 -14.03 -10.07
N LEU A 525 13.19 -15.34 -9.95
CA LEU A 525 12.53 -15.92 -8.78
C LEU A 525 13.37 -15.72 -7.50
N ASP A 526 14.67 -16.02 -7.55
CA ASP A 526 15.62 -15.83 -6.45
C ASP A 526 15.64 -14.36 -6.01
N LEU A 527 15.70 -13.41 -6.96
CA LEU A 527 15.64 -11.97 -6.65
C LEU A 527 14.32 -11.58 -5.98
N PHE A 528 13.18 -12.02 -6.51
CA PHE A 528 11.87 -11.72 -5.93
C PHE A 528 11.74 -12.28 -4.51
N CYS A 529 12.14 -13.53 -4.29
CA CYS A 529 12.11 -14.17 -2.96
C CYS A 529 12.98 -13.42 -1.97
N ASN A 530 14.21 -13.04 -2.35
CA ASN A 530 15.12 -12.29 -1.50
C ASN A 530 14.54 -10.92 -1.13
N LEU A 531 13.94 -10.21 -2.08
CA LEU A 531 13.29 -8.93 -1.81
C LEU A 531 12.05 -9.07 -0.94
N LEU A 532 11.25 -10.12 -1.13
CA LEU A 532 10.09 -10.37 -0.28
C LEU A 532 10.53 -10.70 1.16
N GLU A 533 11.66 -11.38 1.34
CA GLU A 533 12.25 -11.65 2.66
C GLU A 533 12.80 -10.40 3.33
N GLU A 534 13.51 -9.56 2.57
CA GLU A 534 14.07 -8.30 3.05
C GLU A 534 12.98 -7.33 3.50
N TYR A 535 11.93 -7.14 2.68
CA TYR A 535 10.91 -6.15 2.96
C TYR A 535 9.71 -6.71 3.73
N PHE A 536 9.36 -8.00 3.59
CA PHE A 536 8.10 -8.59 4.07
C PHE A 536 8.31 -9.97 4.71
N SER A 537 9.31 -10.11 5.58
CA SER A 537 9.70 -11.38 6.23
C SER A 537 8.58 -12.17 6.92
N GLN A 538 7.47 -11.52 7.33
CA GLN A 538 6.31 -12.22 7.93
C GLN A 538 5.24 -12.65 6.92
N CYS A 539 5.44 -12.40 5.63
CA CYS A 539 4.47 -12.68 4.55
C CYS A 539 4.85 -13.89 3.68
N LEU A 540 5.88 -14.66 4.04
CA LEU A 540 6.46 -15.68 3.15
C LEU A 540 5.57 -16.89 2.85
N GLU A 541 4.64 -17.20 3.76
CA GLU A 541 3.68 -18.31 3.60
C GLU A 541 2.34 -17.82 3.02
N ASP A 542 1.96 -16.59 3.32
CA ASP A 542 0.68 -15.98 2.95
C ASP A 542 0.91 -14.50 2.65
N SER A 543 1.26 -14.22 1.39
CA SER A 543 1.63 -12.89 0.90
C SER A 543 0.52 -12.27 0.06
N PRO A 544 0.18 -11.00 0.28
CA PRO A 544 -0.66 -10.24 -0.64
C PRO A 544 0.11 -9.81 -1.91
N ILE A 545 1.44 -9.96 -1.93
CA ILE A 545 2.31 -9.66 -3.05
C ILE A 545 2.60 -10.97 -3.80
N LYS A 546 2.15 -11.05 -5.06
CA LYS A 546 2.24 -12.26 -5.88
C LYS A 546 3.06 -12.00 -7.14
N LEU A 547 3.98 -12.89 -7.46
CA LEU A 547 4.72 -12.94 -8.71
C LEU A 547 4.08 -13.94 -9.67
N SER A 548 3.87 -13.51 -10.92
CA SER A 548 3.40 -14.35 -12.01
C SER A 548 4.35 -14.26 -13.19
N LEU A 549 4.76 -15.42 -13.72
CA LEU A 549 5.61 -15.56 -14.91
C LEU A 549 4.88 -16.39 -15.97
N SER A 550 4.69 -15.84 -17.16
CA SER A 550 4.19 -16.61 -18.31
C SER A 550 5.26 -16.69 -19.39
N ILE A 551 5.72 -17.91 -19.65
CA ILE A 551 6.90 -18.20 -20.47
C ILE A 551 6.43 -18.89 -21.75
N ALA A 552 6.67 -18.27 -22.90
CA ALA A 552 6.31 -18.89 -24.18
C ALA A 552 7.23 -18.39 -25.30
N HIS A 553 7.08 -18.96 -26.49
CA HIS A 553 7.70 -18.40 -27.68
C HIS A 553 7.22 -16.95 -27.89
N ILE A 554 8.11 -16.07 -28.35
CA ILE A 554 7.86 -14.62 -28.56
C ILE A 554 6.57 -14.28 -29.35
N LYS A 555 6.15 -15.19 -30.24
CA LYS A 555 4.93 -15.08 -31.08
C LYS A 555 3.65 -15.59 -30.41
N TYR A 556 3.72 -16.06 -29.17
CA TYR A 556 2.55 -16.55 -28.44
C TYR A 556 1.57 -15.39 -28.16
N PRO A 557 0.25 -15.62 -28.19
CA PRO A 557 -0.73 -14.54 -28.04
C PRO A 557 -0.61 -13.79 -26.70
N TYR A 558 -0.48 -12.46 -26.77
CA TYR A 558 -0.32 -11.60 -25.58
C TYR A 558 -1.50 -11.68 -24.61
N GLN A 559 -2.72 -11.82 -25.13
CA GLN A 559 -3.94 -11.98 -24.32
C GLN A 559 -3.86 -13.21 -23.41
N GLU A 560 -3.24 -14.30 -23.87
CA GLU A 560 -3.10 -15.52 -23.07
C GLU A 560 -2.06 -15.38 -21.97
N HIS A 561 -0.98 -14.63 -22.22
CA HIS A 561 -0.07 -14.21 -21.15
C HIS A 561 -0.83 -13.38 -20.10
N TRP A 562 -1.54 -12.33 -20.52
CA TRP A 562 -2.25 -11.43 -19.61
C TRP A 562 -3.34 -12.13 -18.79
N ARG A 563 -4.10 -13.05 -19.40
CA ARG A 563 -5.16 -13.82 -18.74
C ARG A 563 -4.63 -14.59 -17.53
N PHE A 564 -3.43 -15.14 -17.64
CA PHE A 564 -2.75 -15.81 -16.53
C PHE A 564 -2.20 -14.81 -15.50
N LEU A 565 -1.47 -13.79 -15.97
CA LEU A 565 -0.83 -12.81 -15.09
C LEU A 565 -1.83 -12.04 -14.20
N SER A 566 -3.06 -11.84 -14.68
CA SER A 566 -4.09 -11.07 -13.99
C SER A 566 -4.83 -11.83 -12.90
N LYS A 567 -4.62 -13.15 -12.76
CA LYS A 567 -5.32 -14.00 -11.80
C LYS A 567 -4.35 -14.89 -11.02
N PRO A 568 -3.41 -14.30 -10.24
CA PRO A 568 -2.47 -15.07 -9.44
C PRO A 568 -3.20 -15.80 -8.31
N GLU A 569 -2.94 -17.11 -8.16
CA GLU A 569 -3.53 -17.95 -7.11
C GLU A 569 -2.58 -18.05 -5.90
N ASN A 570 -1.29 -18.28 -6.17
CA ASN A 570 -0.25 -18.49 -5.15
C ASN A 570 0.72 -17.29 -5.09
N ILE A 571 1.72 -17.34 -4.21
CA ILE A 571 2.75 -16.28 -4.13
C ILE A 571 3.61 -16.29 -5.39
N ILE A 572 4.03 -17.46 -5.85
CA ILE A 572 4.76 -17.65 -7.11
C ILE A 572 3.87 -18.46 -8.05
N ASN A 573 3.61 -17.91 -9.23
CA ASN A 573 2.82 -18.54 -10.28
C ASN A 573 3.66 -18.55 -11.55
N ILE A 574 3.84 -19.72 -12.16
CA ILE A 574 4.59 -19.84 -13.41
C ILE A 574 3.79 -20.70 -14.38
N GLN A 575 3.67 -20.27 -15.62
CA GLN A 575 3.15 -21.12 -16.69
C GLN A 575 4.09 -21.15 -17.90
N SER A 576 4.22 -22.33 -18.48
CA SER A 576 4.64 -22.54 -19.86
C SER A 576 3.44 -23.15 -20.58
N PRO A 577 2.73 -22.38 -21.43
CA PRO A 577 1.48 -22.84 -22.04
C PRO A 577 1.63 -24.20 -22.70
N ARG A 578 0.70 -25.12 -22.39
CA ARG A 578 0.67 -26.53 -22.84
C ARG A 578 1.79 -27.44 -22.30
N SER A 579 2.75 -26.92 -21.55
CA SER A 579 3.84 -27.70 -20.93
C SER A 579 3.61 -27.87 -19.42
N ALA A 580 3.56 -26.77 -18.66
CA ALA A 580 3.52 -26.83 -17.20
C ALA A 580 2.82 -25.59 -16.59
N LYS A 581 2.15 -25.77 -15.44
CA LYS A 581 1.59 -24.67 -14.63
C LYS A 581 1.92 -24.94 -13.15
N LEU A 582 2.75 -24.09 -12.57
CA LEU A 582 3.21 -24.18 -11.20
C LEU A 582 2.63 -23.04 -10.36
N GLY A 583 2.13 -23.38 -9.17
CA GLY A 583 1.74 -22.45 -8.12
C GLY A 583 2.30 -22.92 -6.79
N ILE A 584 3.10 -22.08 -6.14
CA ILE A 584 3.81 -22.41 -4.89
C ILE A 584 4.02 -21.16 -4.00
N ASP A 585 4.30 -21.37 -2.72
CA ASP A 585 4.79 -20.34 -1.80
C ASP A 585 6.34 -20.23 -1.80
N ILE A 586 6.90 -19.32 -0.99
CA ILE A 586 8.35 -19.08 -0.91
C ILE A 586 9.10 -20.25 -0.29
N VAL A 587 8.53 -20.87 0.75
CA VAL A 587 9.15 -22.00 1.47
C VAL A 587 9.26 -23.20 0.55
N GLN A 588 8.18 -23.49 -0.18
CA GLN A 588 8.12 -24.50 -1.23
C GLN A 588 9.13 -24.23 -2.34
N TYR A 589 9.23 -22.98 -2.82
CA TYR A 589 10.21 -22.59 -3.83
C TYR A 589 11.64 -22.85 -3.36
N LYS A 590 12.00 -22.40 -2.15
CA LYS A 590 13.34 -22.62 -1.58
C LYS A 590 13.67 -24.10 -1.46
N LEU A 591 12.72 -24.92 -1.01
CA LEU A 591 12.92 -26.36 -0.89
C LEU A 591 13.13 -27.02 -2.26
N LEU A 592 12.32 -26.66 -3.27
CA LEU A 592 12.51 -27.13 -4.65
C LEU A 592 13.87 -26.69 -5.21
N ARG A 593 14.25 -25.43 -4.99
CA ARG A 593 15.52 -24.84 -5.43
C ARG A 593 16.73 -25.54 -4.82
N GLU A 594 16.65 -25.90 -3.54
CA GLU A 594 17.71 -26.56 -2.80
C GLU A 594 17.85 -28.04 -3.18
N LYS A 595 16.74 -28.75 -3.34
CA LYS A 595 16.69 -30.21 -3.51
C LYS A 595 16.77 -30.65 -4.97
N ILE A 596 16.22 -29.88 -5.91
CA ILE A 596 16.27 -30.16 -7.35
C ILE A 596 17.46 -29.40 -7.95
N ARG A 597 18.67 -29.82 -7.57
CA ARG A 597 19.92 -29.23 -8.06
C ARG A 597 20.19 -29.69 -9.48
N ARG A 598 20.59 -28.76 -10.34
CA ARG A 598 20.96 -29.09 -11.73
C ARG A 598 22.22 -29.94 -11.82
N GLU A 599 23.13 -29.82 -10.84
CA GLU A 599 24.36 -30.61 -10.84
C GLU A 599 24.11 -32.10 -10.55
N ASP A 600 22.95 -32.46 -10.00
CA ASP A 600 22.59 -33.88 -9.79
C ASP A 600 22.02 -34.50 -11.07
N GLN A 601 22.93 -34.93 -11.95
CA GLN A 601 22.58 -35.58 -13.20
C GLN A 601 21.69 -36.83 -13.00
N LYS A 602 21.91 -37.60 -11.92
CA LYS A 602 21.14 -38.83 -11.66
C LYS A 602 19.70 -38.51 -11.30
N LEU A 603 19.49 -37.54 -10.42
CA LEU A 603 18.15 -37.07 -10.06
C LEU A 603 17.45 -36.45 -11.28
N SER A 604 18.18 -35.66 -12.05
CA SER A 604 17.67 -35.02 -13.26
C SER A 604 17.20 -36.05 -14.30
N HIS A 605 17.98 -37.10 -14.57
CA HIS A 605 17.55 -38.20 -15.43
C HIS A 605 16.32 -38.95 -14.90
N PHE A 606 16.23 -39.12 -13.58
CA PHE A 606 15.06 -39.77 -12.98
C PHE A 606 13.81 -38.90 -13.09
N LEU A 607 13.91 -37.60 -12.80
CA LEU A 607 12.81 -36.63 -12.97
C LEU A 607 12.31 -36.57 -14.42
N HIS A 608 13.20 -36.67 -15.40
CA HIS A 608 12.80 -36.77 -16.81
C HIS A 608 11.90 -37.99 -17.06
N ARG A 609 12.34 -39.16 -16.59
CA ARG A 609 11.56 -40.40 -16.71
C ARG A 609 10.21 -40.29 -16.01
N LEU A 610 10.17 -39.65 -14.83
CA LEU A 610 8.92 -39.43 -14.10
C LEU A 610 7.97 -38.50 -14.88
N ALA A 611 8.50 -37.47 -15.54
CA ALA A 611 7.71 -36.61 -16.42
C ALA A 611 7.16 -37.38 -17.64
N ASP A 612 7.94 -38.28 -18.23
CA ASP A 612 7.47 -39.14 -19.33
C ASP A 612 6.35 -40.08 -18.88
N ILE A 613 6.50 -40.71 -17.70
CA ILE A 613 5.46 -41.55 -17.09
C ILE A 613 4.19 -40.73 -16.82
N GLU A 614 4.31 -39.50 -16.33
CA GLU A 614 3.16 -38.62 -16.10
C GLU A 614 2.42 -38.33 -17.41
N VAL A 615 3.16 -38.04 -18.50
CA VAL A 615 2.59 -37.76 -19.82
C VAL A 615 1.89 -38.98 -20.40
N GLU A 616 2.50 -40.16 -20.31
CA GLU A 616 1.97 -41.41 -20.85
C GLU A 616 0.74 -41.89 -20.06
N THR A 617 0.83 -41.90 -18.73
CA THR A 617 -0.19 -42.51 -17.86
C THR A 617 -1.26 -41.54 -17.42
N LYS A 618 -1.01 -40.23 -17.51
CA LYS A 618 -1.84 -39.15 -16.94
C LYS A 618 -2.18 -39.36 -15.45
N SER A 619 -1.33 -40.07 -14.71
CA SER A 619 -1.59 -40.50 -13.33
C SER A 619 -0.46 -40.10 -12.37
N ASN A 620 -0.75 -39.16 -11.47
CA ASN A 620 0.15 -38.78 -10.38
C ASN A 620 0.45 -39.95 -9.42
N MET A 621 -0.49 -40.89 -9.28
CA MET A 621 -0.34 -42.04 -8.39
C MET A 621 0.74 -43.01 -8.91
N THR A 622 0.80 -43.19 -10.24
CA THR A 622 1.83 -44.03 -10.87
C THR A 622 3.22 -43.43 -10.69
N VAL A 623 3.34 -42.11 -10.86
CA VAL A 623 4.59 -41.38 -10.61
C VAL A 623 4.99 -41.49 -9.14
N MET A 624 4.05 -41.33 -8.20
CA MET A 624 4.32 -41.47 -6.77
C MET A 624 4.80 -42.87 -6.39
N PHE A 625 4.21 -43.91 -6.99
CA PHE A 625 4.66 -45.30 -6.78
C PHE A 625 6.12 -45.49 -7.22
N GLU A 626 6.50 -44.92 -8.37
CA GLU A 626 7.87 -45.00 -8.87
C GLU A 626 8.86 -44.22 -7.97
N ILE A 627 8.44 -43.08 -7.41
CA ILE A 627 9.20 -42.36 -6.37
C ILE A 627 9.40 -43.25 -5.14
N LEU A 628 8.33 -43.88 -4.62
CA LEU A 628 8.39 -44.74 -3.45
C LEU A 628 9.27 -45.98 -3.65
N LYS A 629 9.26 -46.56 -4.86
CA LYS A 629 10.13 -47.68 -5.26
C LYS A 629 11.61 -47.29 -5.23
N ASN A 630 11.92 -46.05 -5.60
CA ASN A 630 13.29 -45.52 -5.66
C ASN A 630 13.66 -44.63 -4.46
N ARG A 631 12.86 -44.63 -3.37
CA ARG A 631 13.03 -43.73 -2.22
C ARG A 631 14.41 -43.73 -1.56
N ARG A 632 15.11 -44.87 -1.56
CA ARG A 632 16.47 -44.96 -1.00
C ARG A 632 17.52 -44.33 -1.91
N LYS A 633 17.26 -44.28 -3.22
CA LYS A 633 18.15 -43.72 -4.24
C LYS A 633 17.94 -42.21 -4.41
N PHE A 634 16.69 -41.75 -4.27
CA PHE A 634 16.31 -40.35 -4.42
C PHE A 634 15.51 -39.87 -3.19
N PRO A 635 16.12 -39.81 -1.99
CA PRO A 635 15.43 -39.41 -0.76
C PRO A 635 14.87 -37.99 -0.86
N ALA A 636 15.53 -37.10 -1.59
CA ALA A 636 15.10 -35.72 -1.82
C ALA A 636 13.67 -35.62 -2.39
N LEU A 637 13.26 -36.54 -3.28
CA LEU A 637 11.91 -36.53 -3.83
C LEU A 637 10.85 -36.94 -2.80
N LEU A 638 11.19 -37.89 -1.92
CA LEU A 638 10.31 -38.27 -0.82
C LEU A 638 10.16 -37.11 0.18
N GLU A 639 11.26 -36.47 0.55
CA GLU A 639 11.27 -35.30 1.43
C GLU A 639 10.40 -34.17 0.87
N LEU A 640 10.51 -33.86 -0.42
CA LEU A 640 9.66 -32.86 -1.08
C LEU A 640 8.18 -33.20 -0.91
N THR A 641 7.79 -34.45 -1.18
CA THR A 641 6.38 -34.88 -1.04
C THR A 641 5.88 -34.87 0.41
N GLN A 642 6.76 -35.08 1.38
CA GLN A 642 6.43 -35.00 2.82
C GLN A 642 6.23 -33.54 3.28
N ASN A 643 6.83 -32.57 2.59
CA ASN A 643 6.71 -31.14 2.88
C ASN A 643 5.60 -30.47 2.05
N SER A 644 4.48 -31.16 1.86
CA SER A 644 3.26 -30.65 1.20
C SER A 644 3.39 -30.27 -0.29
N LEU A 645 4.49 -30.64 -0.97
CA LEU A 645 4.57 -30.52 -2.43
C LEU A 645 3.93 -31.72 -3.11
N SER A 646 2.99 -31.47 -4.01
CA SER A 646 2.45 -32.51 -4.88
C SER A 646 3.51 -32.97 -5.90
N VAL A 647 3.42 -34.23 -6.31
CA VAL A 647 4.25 -34.78 -7.40
C VAL A 647 4.19 -33.91 -8.66
N ARG A 648 3.00 -33.39 -8.97
CA ARG A 648 2.79 -32.48 -10.09
C ARG A 648 3.57 -31.17 -9.95
N GLN A 649 3.58 -30.54 -8.77
CA GLN A 649 4.38 -29.33 -8.54
C GLN A 649 5.88 -29.59 -8.71
N ILE A 650 6.37 -30.74 -8.24
CA ILE A 650 7.78 -31.15 -8.40
C ILE A 650 8.13 -31.29 -9.89
N LEU A 651 7.29 -32.00 -10.66
CA LEU A 651 7.52 -32.21 -12.09
C LEU A 651 7.35 -30.92 -12.90
N ASP A 652 6.36 -30.09 -12.59
CA ASP A 652 6.12 -28.81 -13.27
C ASP A 652 7.27 -27.84 -13.00
N PHE A 653 7.79 -27.77 -11.77
CA PHE A 653 9.01 -27.01 -11.47
C PHE A 653 10.20 -27.51 -12.30
N TYR A 654 10.40 -28.82 -12.34
CA TYR A 654 11.47 -29.42 -13.13
C TYR A 654 11.35 -29.11 -14.63
N LYS A 655 10.17 -29.24 -15.24
CA LYS A 655 9.93 -28.91 -16.66
C LYS A 655 10.24 -27.44 -16.94
N LEU A 656 9.71 -26.53 -16.11
CA LEU A 656 9.92 -25.10 -16.25
C LEU A 656 11.38 -24.68 -16.07
N THR A 657 12.15 -25.43 -15.27
CA THR A 657 13.53 -25.08 -14.93
C THR A 657 14.60 -25.93 -15.64
N ARG A 658 14.21 -26.83 -16.54
CA ARG A 658 15.13 -27.60 -17.41
C ARG A 658 14.89 -27.37 -18.91
N GLU A 659 13.68 -27.06 -19.36
CA GLU A 659 13.29 -27.01 -20.79
C GLU A 659 13.78 -25.79 -21.60
N VAL A 660 14.81 -25.06 -21.16
CA VAL A 660 15.28 -23.88 -21.91
C VAL A 660 16.78 -23.97 -22.11
N GLU A 661 17.19 -24.68 -23.16
CA GLU A 661 18.43 -24.40 -23.87
C GLU A 661 18.02 -24.14 -25.32
N ILE A 662 18.17 -22.90 -25.76
CA ILE A 662 18.06 -22.56 -27.18
C ILE A 662 19.42 -22.94 -27.79
N SER A 663 19.39 -23.81 -28.79
CA SER A 663 20.57 -24.17 -29.59
C SER A 663 20.76 -23.21 -30.75
#